data_AF-A0A2D5Z6A8-F1
#
_entry.id   AF-A0A2D5Z6A8-F1
#
_cell.length_a   1.000
_cell.length_b   1.000
_cell.length_c   1.000
_cell.angle_alpha   90.00
_cell.angle_beta   90.00
_cell.angle_gamma   90.00
#
_symmetry.space_group_name_H-M   'P 1'
#
loop_
_entity.id
_entity.type
_entity.pdbx_description
1 polymer ?
#
loop_
_entity_poly.entity_id
_entity_poly.type
_entity_poly.pdbx_seq_one_letter_code
_entity_poly.pdbx_strand_id
1 'polypeptide(L)'
;MGVLLTIGGPGGAARAEVHGIEAETLVGPELADQIQSNWRASNRLQFVVHKDTLTWTVPVDGGRGYRLWMLGRSGWSKDHRFGGDGQYFAIVGDRKLVLTAQRQTLLFQTNESNFVWFRSEPFELAPGRQTFTAGCTWDWGKIDGMVLTNEPFEPPKPGPGAIPREIQNLTFSPTVWISDPYAPFNTGMAPPDDRSEPRIKLLAARNASAYASVRIHHPAGAVWPAHLRLRMTALKTNEGRALPDDCVSLHRLATLSAAFGGPGLVGTDALPRLGPLGYVELARGTTGCVWVVLRMGRDQEPGVYRGSLVLEDQHTMTRMKVPVEVELANVNLPDRTDLAVYTWWRHTYASDAQWDEIVNQGINTFGVIILGPVAYTFDDDANLVGECRFHEDLRHFVDAQERTGGYQLIEWYFRGGAPIARSMQGNGEGDSETDFKYMTPAWKKAFAALIKEVHGYFESRGLPRERLLHYIFDENLSDSFIETARFIKDLDPTYKVFNNGWGDLETFKKAAPYVDVWCPHVNHLAGMAKDGLMDYLRSTGKPIWSYDESYHQRAASPYAKYRYKFWLTYKYDLQGCGFWKHHGLPGLTYEPNYGTRVTSRRYEGWMSGIEDYKLLTMLEAFAESGAQAAGEAKTLLDEAVREVCARSADTRRAAAYRDRIIRLLAKENPSSH
;
A
#
# COMPACT_ATOMS: atom_id res chain seq x y z
N MET A 1 -16.66 0.46 11.65
CA MET A 1 -18.14 0.42 11.70
C MET A 1 -18.60 -0.62 10.71
N GLY A 2 -19.11 -1.75 11.20
CA GLY A 2 -19.68 -2.80 10.35
C GLY A 2 -21.12 -3.02 10.78
N VAL A 3 -22.06 -2.74 9.88
CA VAL A 3 -23.42 -3.27 9.97
C VAL A 3 -23.40 -4.52 9.11
N LEU A 4 -23.57 -5.70 9.72
CA LEU A 4 -23.74 -6.93 8.97
C LEU A 4 -25.19 -6.98 8.49
N LEU A 5 -25.39 -7.04 7.18
CA LEU A 5 -26.69 -7.05 6.53
C LEU A 5 -26.87 -8.35 5.77
N THR A 6 -27.85 -9.14 6.17
CA THR A 6 -28.31 -10.32 5.44
C THR A 6 -29.75 -10.08 5.04
N ILE A 7 -29.98 -9.87 3.74
CA ILE A 7 -31.32 -9.83 3.15
C ILE A 7 -31.64 -11.28 2.74
N GLY A 8 -32.61 -11.91 3.41
CA GLY A 8 -33.21 -13.14 2.90
C GLY A 8 -33.93 -12.86 1.58
N GLY A 9 -33.97 -13.84 0.68
CA GLY A 9 -34.56 -13.70 -0.67
C GLY A 9 -36.05 -13.29 -0.68
N PRO A 10 -36.69 -13.26 -1.86
CA PRO A 10 -38.07 -12.78 -2.00
C PRO A 10 -39.01 -13.63 -1.13
N GLY A 11 -39.48 -13.03 -0.03
CA GLY A 11 -40.29 -13.66 1.02
C GLY A 11 -39.62 -13.66 2.40
N GLY A 12 -39.85 -12.60 3.21
CA GLY A 12 -40.18 -12.82 4.63
C GLY A 12 -39.33 -12.25 5.78
N ALA A 13 -38.08 -11.81 5.59
CA ALA A 13 -37.29 -11.28 6.72
C ALA A 13 -36.28 -10.20 6.35
N ALA A 14 -36.43 -9.00 6.95
CA ALA A 14 -35.41 -7.98 6.98
C ALA A 14 -34.67 -8.04 8.33
N ARG A 15 -33.42 -8.49 8.31
CA ARG A 15 -32.56 -8.58 9.51
C ARG A 15 -31.49 -7.48 9.48
N ALA A 16 -31.35 -6.78 10.59
CA ALA A 16 -30.34 -5.76 10.80
C ALA A 16 -29.62 -5.99 12.12
N GLU A 17 -28.30 -6.21 12.08
CA GLU A 17 -27.48 -6.35 13.28
C GLU A 17 -26.59 -5.12 13.44
N VAL A 18 -26.68 -4.45 14.60
CA VAL A 18 -25.92 -3.24 14.92
C VAL A 18 -24.85 -3.61 15.95
N HIS A 19 -23.62 -3.81 15.50
CA HIS A 19 -22.52 -4.09 16.42
C HIS A 19 -21.88 -2.79 16.92
N GLY A 20 -22.20 -2.43 18.16
CA GLY A 20 -21.42 -1.50 18.98
C GLY A 20 -21.48 -0.03 18.55
N ILE A 21 -22.34 0.74 19.22
CA ILE A 21 -22.19 2.19 19.32
C ILE A 21 -21.95 2.47 20.80
N GLU A 22 -20.69 2.73 21.16
CA GLU A 22 -20.42 3.43 22.42
C GLU A 22 -20.97 4.85 22.28
N ALA A 23 -21.71 5.29 23.29
CA ALA A 23 -22.52 6.50 23.30
C ALA A 23 -21.70 7.82 23.35
N GLU A 24 -20.46 7.83 22.85
CA GLU A 24 -19.57 9.00 22.95
C GLU A 24 -19.34 9.76 21.63
N THR A 25 -19.79 9.25 20.48
CA THR A 25 -19.87 10.07 19.25
C THR A 25 -21.24 10.74 19.11
N LEU A 26 -21.39 11.87 19.80
CA LEU A 26 -22.45 12.84 19.53
C LEU A 26 -22.26 13.41 18.12
N VAL A 27 -23.22 13.18 17.24
CA VAL A 27 -23.33 13.95 16.00
C VAL A 27 -24.18 15.18 16.33
N GLY A 28 -23.62 16.37 16.20
CA GLY A 28 -24.36 17.62 16.44
C GLY A 28 -25.54 17.80 15.47
N PRO A 29 -26.58 18.55 15.86
CA PRO A 29 -27.81 18.71 15.07
C PRO A 29 -27.55 19.21 13.63
N GLU A 30 -26.51 20.03 13.43
CA GLU A 30 -26.13 20.57 12.11
C GLU A 30 -25.64 19.48 11.12
N LEU A 31 -24.93 18.45 11.60
CA LEU A 31 -24.50 17.34 10.74
C LEU A 31 -25.66 16.38 10.47
N ALA A 32 -26.66 16.31 11.36
CA ALA A 32 -27.89 15.56 11.12
C ALA A 32 -28.74 16.18 9.99
N ASP A 33 -28.83 17.52 9.94
CA ASP A 33 -29.53 18.26 8.89
C ASP A 33 -28.82 18.16 7.53
N GLN A 34 -27.48 18.18 7.52
CA GLN A 34 -26.67 18.04 6.31
C GLN A 34 -26.70 16.60 5.74
N ILE A 35 -26.79 15.59 6.61
CA ILE A 35 -27.04 14.21 6.22
C ILE A 35 -28.46 14.08 5.65
N GLN A 36 -29.47 14.78 6.20
CA GLN A 36 -30.85 14.80 5.69
C GLN A 36 -31.01 15.44 4.29
N SER A 37 -30.22 16.45 3.93
CA SER A 37 -30.37 17.13 2.63
C SER A 37 -29.83 16.30 1.45
N ASN A 38 -28.67 15.65 1.62
CA ASN A 38 -28.03 14.80 0.61
C ASN A 38 -28.76 13.45 0.40
N TRP A 39 -29.77 13.19 1.23
CA TRP A 39 -30.35 11.87 1.48
C TRP A 39 -31.60 11.55 0.66
N ARG A 40 -32.31 12.55 0.12
CA ARG A 40 -33.48 12.37 -0.75
C ARG A 40 -33.18 11.60 -2.06
N ALA A 41 -31.91 11.31 -2.36
CA ALA A 41 -31.47 10.78 -3.66
C ALA A 41 -31.13 9.27 -3.74
N SER A 42 -30.91 8.53 -2.63
CA SER A 42 -30.06 7.31 -2.69
C SER A 42 -30.71 5.92 -2.50
N ASN A 43 -32.02 5.77 -2.29
CA ASN A 43 -32.74 4.47 -2.25
C ASN A 43 -32.19 3.35 -1.31
N ARG A 44 -31.31 3.63 -0.33
CA ARG A 44 -30.69 2.65 0.59
C ARG A 44 -31.29 2.64 2.01
N LEU A 45 -31.22 1.49 2.72
CA LEU A 45 -31.60 1.27 4.13
C LEU A 45 -30.82 2.20 5.10
N GLN A 46 -31.39 2.56 6.27
CA GLN A 46 -30.82 3.57 7.19
C GLN A 46 -30.86 3.17 8.67
N PHE A 47 -29.87 3.66 9.43
CA PHE A 47 -29.86 3.69 10.90
C PHE A 47 -29.43 5.08 11.40
N VAL A 48 -30.14 5.63 12.37
CA VAL A 48 -29.72 6.82 13.14
C VAL A 48 -29.78 6.46 14.62
N VAL A 49 -28.71 6.74 15.36
CA VAL A 49 -28.62 6.44 16.79
C VAL A 49 -28.45 7.74 17.57
N HIS A 50 -29.37 8.00 18.49
CA HIS A 50 -29.33 9.18 19.35
C HIS A 50 -29.62 8.77 20.80
N LYS A 51 -28.58 8.76 21.64
CA LYS A 51 -28.60 8.47 23.08
C LYS A 51 -29.29 7.16 23.46
N ASP A 52 -30.62 7.19 23.58
CA ASP A 52 -31.48 6.09 24.02
C ASP A 52 -32.44 5.62 22.92
N THR A 53 -32.24 6.11 21.68
CA THR A 53 -33.12 5.86 20.54
C THR A 53 -32.36 5.38 19.31
N LEU A 54 -32.97 4.42 18.60
CA LEU A 54 -32.49 3.81 17.36
C LEU A 54 -33.58 3.97 16.30
N THR A 55 -33.34 4.77 15.28
CA THR A 55 -34.24 4.91 14.13
C THR A 55 -33.79 4.01 12.99
N TRP A 56 -34.68 3.17 12.48
CA TRP A 56 -34.45 2.19 11.42
C TRP A 56 -35.50 2.32 10.33
N THR A 57 -35.09 2.61 9.09
CA THR A 57 -35.99 2.67 7.93
C THR A 57 -35.79 1.47 7.01
N VAL A 58 -36.85 0.68 6.81
CA VAL A 58 -36.84 -0.59 6.08
C VAL A 58 -37.96 -0.65 5.04
N PRO A 59 -37.70 -1.12 3.81
CA PRO A 59 -38.76 -1.42 2.85
C PRO A 59 -39.53 -2.67 3.30
N VAL A 60 -40.85 -2.62 3.25
CA VAL A 60 -41.73 -3.75 3.54
C VAL A 60 -42.75 -3.92 2.42
N ASP A 61 -43.15 -5.16 2.16
CA ASP A 61 -44.15 -5.48 1.14
C ASP A 61 -45.59 -5.18 1.59
N GLY A 62 -45.74 -4.72 2.83
CA GLY A 62 -47.04 -4.51 3.47
C GLY A 62 -47.68 -5.83 3.92
N GLY A 63 -48.83 -5.72 4.59
CA GLY A 63 -49.61 -6.87 5.07
C GLY A 63 -49.63 -7.04 6.58
N ARG A 64 -50.30 -8.10 7.02
CA ARG A 64 -50.55 -8.41 8.44
C ARG A 64 -49.52 -9.37 9.01
N GLY A 65 -49.37 -9.34 10.33
CA GLY A 65 -48.62 -10.36 11.07
C GLY A 65 -47.14 -10.04 11.32
N TYR A 66 -46.68 -8.83 10.99
CA TYR A 66 -45.33 -8.39 11.29
C TYR A 66 -45.09 -8.35 12.80
N ARG A 67 -43.94 -8.81 13.23
CA ARG A 67 -43.43 -8.68 14.59
C ARG A 67 -42.09 -7.95 14.53
N LEU A 68 -41.90 -7.06 15.48
CA LEU A 68 -40.62 -6.42 15.73
C LEU A 68 -39.96 -7.11 16.92
N TRP A 69 -38.76 -7.60 16.68
CA TRP A 69 -37.84 -8.10 17.70
C TRP A 69 -36.75 -7.09 17.93
N MET A 70 -36.33 -6.96 19.18
CA MET A 70 -35.27 -6.03 19.57
C MET A 70 -34.36 -6.66 20.59
N LEU A 71 -33.05 -6.61 20.37
CA LEU A 71 -32.07 -7.04 21.36
C LEU A 71 -31.76 -5.85 22.27
N GLY A 72 -32.16 -5.95 23.54
CA GLY A 72 -31.86 -4.94 24.55
C GLY A 72 -30.82 -5.45 25.54
N ARG A 73 -30.01 -4.53 26.06
CA ARG A 73 -28.99 -4.79 27.08
C ARG A 73 -29.26 -3.97 28.33
N SER A 74 -29.14 -4.59 29.49
CA SER A 74 -29.07 -3.87 30.76
C SER A 74 -27.68 -3.28 30.94
N GLY A 75 -27.59 -1.95 31.06
CA GLY A 75 -26.41 -1.29 31.61
C GLY A 75 -26.19 -1.65 33.08
N TRP A 76 -25.15 -1.07 33.67
CA TRP A 76 -24.62 -1.40 35.00
C TRP A 76 -25.67 -1.16 36.11
N SER A 77 -26.52 -2.15 36.37
CA SER A 77 -27.46 -2.14 37.49
C SER A 77 -26.96 -3.11 38.56
N LYS A 78 -26.79 -2.60 39.79
CA LYS A 78 -26.27 -3.35 40.95
C LYS A 78 -27.15 -4.55 41.33
N ASP A 79 -28.37 -4.61 40.79
CA ASP A 79 -29.39 -5.63 41.03
C ASP A 79 -29.61 -6.57 39.83
N HIS A 80 -28.88 -6.39 38.71
CA HIS A 80 -28.99 -7.18 37.48
C HIS A 80 -30.42 -7.30 36.92
N ARG A 81 -31.32 -6.39 37.32
CA ARG A 81 -32.71 -6.42 36.88
C ARG A 81 -32.80 -5.77 35.51
N PHE A 82 -33.55 -6.40 34.61
CA PHE A 82 -33.98 -5.71 33.41
C PHE A 82 -35.15 -4.81 33.73
N GLY A 83 -35.26 -3.74 32.95
CA GLY A 83 -36.50 -3.02 32.82
C GLY A 83 -37.71 -3.93 32.59
N GLY A 84 -38.82 -3.65 33.29
CA GLY A 84 -40.07 -4.40 33.12
C GLY A 84 -40.66 -4.26 31.71
N ASP A 85 -41.73 -5.02 31.44
CA ASP A 85 -42.43 -4.93 30.16
C ASP A 85 -42.87 -3.48 29.87
N GLY A 86 -42.68 -3.05 28.61
CA GLY A 86 -43.00 -1.70 28.16
C GLY A 86 -41.97 -0.61 28.45
N GLN A 87 -40.84 -0.94 29.08
CA GLN A 87 -39.70 -0.03 29.17
C GLN A 87 -38.92 0.07 27.85
N TYR A 88 -39.06 -0.93 26.99
CA TYR A 88 -38.56 -0.92 25.63
C TYR A 88 -39.72 -0.76 24.67
N PHE A 89 -39.59 0.14 23.71
CA PHE A 89 -40.66 0.47 22.77
C PHE A 89 -40.11 0.74 21.37
N ALA A 90 -41.00 0.71 20.38
CA ALA A 90 -40.72 1.26 19.07
C ALA A 90 -41.91 2.08 18.57
N ILE A 91 -41.66 3.07 17.72
CA ILE A 91 -42.70 3.91 17.10
C ILE A 91 -42.63 3.71 15.59
N VAL A 92 -43.76 3.40 14.95
CA VAL A 92 -43.88 3.30 13.49
C VAL A 92 -45.12 4.08 13.03
N GLY A 93 -44.91 5.14 12.25
CA GLY A 93 -45.95 6.15 12.03
C GLY A 93 -46.41 6.73 13.37
N ASP A 94 -47.72 6.79 13.59
CA ASP A 94 -48.32 7.25 14.85
C ASP A 94 -48.52 6.13 15.88
N ARG A 95 -48.08 4.90 15.57
CA ARG A 95 -48.28 3.72 16.42
C ARG A 95 -47.06 3.47 17.31
N LYS A 96 -47.27 3.48 18.63
CA LYS A 96 -46.30 2.98 19.61
C LYS A 96 -46.48 1.47 19.82
N LEU A 97 -45.43 0.72 19.50
CA LEU A 97 -45.28 -0.71 19.77
C LEU A 97 -44.66 -0.89 21.16
N VAL A 98 -45.39 -1.55 22.05
CA VAL A 98 -44.89 -2.01 23.35
C VAL A 98 -44.16 -3.33 23.13
N LEU A 99 -42.93 -3.44 23.61
CA LEU A 99 -42.13 -4.66 23.45
C LEU A 99 -42.08 -5.43 24.78
N THR A 100 -42.34 -6.73 24.69
CA THR A 100 -42.42 -7.65 25.83
C THR A 100 -41.15 -8.49 25.90
N ALA A 101 -40.54 -8.55 27.09
CA ALA A 101 -39.30 -9.29 27.28
C ALA A 101 -39.52 -10.80 27.10
N GLN A 102 -38.65 -11.42 26.30
CA GLN A 102 -38.65 -12.86 26.05
C GLN A 102 -37.66 -13.49 27.02
N ARG A 103 -38.06 -13.67 28.28
CA ARG A 103 -37.17 -14.06 29.38
C ARG A 103 -36.40 -15.36 29.14
N GLN A 104 -36.94 -16.26 28.33
CA GLN A 104 -36.27 -17.48 27.89
C GLN A 104 -35.04 -17.24 26.99
N THR A 105 -34.82 -16.00 26.55
CA THR A 105 -33.69 -15.57 25.69
C THR A 105 -32.62 -14.82 26.47
N LEU A 106 -32.76 -14.77 27.80
CA LEU A 106 -31.88 -14.03 28.68
C LEU A 106 -30.45 -14.60 28.66
N LEU A 107 -29.50 -13.82 28.15
CA LEU A 107 -28.08 -14.12 28.16
C LEU A 107 -27.41 -13.35 29.31
N PHE A 108 -26.92 -14.07 30.30
CA PHE A 108 -26.06 -13.51 31.35
C PHE A 108 -24.61 -13.47 30.85
N GLN A 109 -24.04 -12.26 30.70
CA GLN A 109 -22.62 -12.10 30.42
C GLN A 109 -22.00 -11.21 31.49
N THR A 110 -21.43 -11.85 32.51
CA THR A 110 -20.60 -11.22 33.56
C THR A 110 -21.32 -10.19 34.44
N ASN A 111 -20.58 -9.56 35.34
CA ASN A 111 -21.07 -8.64 36.36
C ASN A 111 -21.54 -7.28 35.79
N GLU A 112 -21.46 -7.08 34.47
CA GLU A 112 -21.54 -5.74 33.87
C GLU A 112 -22.68 -5.57 32.85
N SER A 113 -23.24 -6.64 32.27
CA SER A 113 -24.37 -6.53 31.33
C SER A 113 -25.13 -7.84 31.11
N ASN A 114 -26.45 -7.76 31.01
CA ASN A 114 -27.30 -8.88 30.59
C ASN A 114 -27.99 -8.50 29.26
N PHE A 115 -28.27 -9.48 28.41
CA PHE A 115 -28.98 -9.27 27.14
C PHE A 115 -30.29 -10.04 27.11
N VAL A 116 -31.33 -9.46 26.53
CA VAL A 116 -32.62 -10.13 26.32
C VAL A 116 -33.28 -9.65 25.04
N TRP A 117 -33.96 -10.56 24.35
CA TRP A 117 -34.80 -10.18 23.22
C TRP A 117 -36.16 -9.68 23.72
N PHE A 118 -36.62 -8.59 23.14
CA PHE A 118 -37.96 -8.05 23.29
C PHE A 118 -38.74 -8.28 22.00
N ARG A 119 -40.05 -8.47 22.12
CA ARG A 119 -40.93 -8.75 20.98
C ARG A 119 -42.19 -7.93 21.05
N SER A 120 -42.61 -7.34 19.93
CA SER A 120 -43.93 -6.72 19.80
C SER A 120 -45.04 -7.77 19.66
N GLU A 121 -46.28 -7.37 19.92
CA GLU A 121 -47.43 -8.08 19.35
C GLU A 121 -47.43 -7.96 17.81
N PRO A 122 -48.09 -8.88 17.08
CA PRO A 122 -48.24 -8.76 15.64
C PRO A 122 -48.94 -7.46 15.23
N PHE A 123 -48.47 -6.81 14.17
CA PHE A 123 -49.08 -5.61 13.62
C PHE A 123 -49.12 -5.63 12.09
N GLU A 124 -49.94 -4.74 11.55
CA GLU A 124 -50.08 -4.52 10.11
C GLU A 124 -49.22 -3.33 9.67
N LEU A 125 -48.57 -3.47 8.51
CA LEU A 125 -47.77 -2.43 7.88
C LEU A 125 -48.29 -2.13 6.48
N ALA A 126 -48.25 -0.85 6.09
CA ALA A 126 -48.48 -0.45 4.72
C ALA A 126 -47.26 -0.83 3.85
N PRO A 127 -47.45 -1.19 2.57
CA PRO A 127 -46.35 -1.41 1.64
C PRO A 127 -45.51 -0.15 1.47
N GLY A 128 -44.22 -0.32 1.24
CA GLY A 128 -43.26 0.77 1.07
C GLY A 128 -42.29 0.92 2.24
N ARG A 129 -41.71 2.11 2.41
CA ARG A 129 -40.67 2.34 3.42
C ARG A 129 -41.31 2.68 4.75
N GLN A 130 -41.01 1.88 5.78
CA GLN A 130 -41.47 2.10 7.14
C GLN A 130 -40.29 2.53 8.00
N THR A 131 -40.49 3.57 8.80
CA THR A 131 -39.49 4.07 9.75
C THR A 131 -39.91 3.70 11.16
N PHE A 132 -39.05 2.95 11.82
CA PHE A 132 -39.18 2.57 13.22
C PHE A 132 -38.27 3.45 14.05
N THR A 133 -38.75 4.02 15.14
CA THR A 133 -37.92 4.65 16.17
C THR A 133 -38.04 3.84 17.45
N ALA A 134 -37.06 3.00 17.70
CA ALA A 134 -36.95 2.24 18.93
C ALA A 134 -36.34 3.09 20.04
N GLY A 135 -36.76 2.86 21.27
CA GLY A 135 -36.22 3.55 22.44
C GLY A 135 -36.37 2.74 23.72
N CYS A 136 -35.68 3.20 24.75
CA CYS A 136 -35.82 2.67 26.10
C CYS A 136 -36.15 3.81 27.07
N THR A 137 -37.13 3.62 27.95
CA THR A 137 -37.42 4.55 29.05
C THR A 137 -36.63 4.21 30.32
N TRP A 138 -35.73 3.24 30.23
CA TRP A 138 -34.88 2.83 31.33
C TRP A 138 -33.50 3.46 31.16
N ASP A 139 -33.03 4.19 32.16
CA ASP A 139 -31.79 4.98 32.11
C ASP A 139 -30.52 4.15 31.79
N TRP A 140 -30.60 2.83 31.98
CA TRP A 140 -29.51 1.90 31.72
C TRP A 140 -29.75 1.04 30.47
N GLY A 141 -30.91 1.15 29.82
CA GLY A 141 -31.26 0.33 28.69
C GLY A 141 -30.51 0.74 27.43
N LYS A 142 -29.88 -0.23 26.76
CA LYS A 142 -29.26 -0.04 25.43
C LYS A 142 -29.92 -0.95 24.40
N ILE A 143 -29.96 -0.50 23.15
CA ILE A 143 -30.49 -1.26 22.02
C ILE A 143 -29.32 -1.70 21.14
N ASP A 144 -29.17 -3.00 20.97
CA ASP A 144 -28.05 -3.62 20.22
C ASP A 144 -28.49 -4.24 18.88
N GLY A 145 -29.79 -4.38 18.63
CA GLY A 145 -30.25 -4.94 17.36
C GLY A 145 -31.77 -4.94 17.20
N MET A 146 -32.22 -5.06 15.95
CA MET A 146 -33.64 -5.11 15.59
C MET A 146 -33.87 -6.11 14.46
N VAL A 147 -34.97 -6.86 14.51
CA VAL A 147 -35.42 -7.75 13.43
C VAL A 147 -36.90 -7.52 13.19
N LEU A 148 -37.28 -7.27 11.93
CA LEU A 148 -38.66 -7.15 11.50
C LEU A 148 -38.99 -8.31 10.58
N THR A 149 -40.03 -9.07 10.92
CA THR A 149 -40.44 -10.22 10.13
C THR A 149 -41.92 -10.52 10.32
N ASN A 150 -42.58 -10.99 9.27
CA ASN A 150 -43.93 -11.55 9.32
C ASN A 150 -43.91 -13.10 9.41
N GLU A 151 -42.72 -13.70 9.46
CA GLU A 151 -42.50 -15.13 9.64
C GLU A 151 -42.19 -15.48 11.11
N PRO A 152 -42.30 -16.76 11.49
CA PRO A 152 -41.80 -17.22 12.78
C PRO A 152 -40.29 -16.95 12.90
N PHE A 153 -39.90 -16.07 13.81
CA PHE A 153 -38.52 -15.88 14.22
C PHE A 153 -38.35 -16.38 15.65
N GLU A 154 -37.40 -17.29 15.82
CA GLU A 154 -37.00 -17.78 17.12
C GLU A 154 -35.62 -17.17 17.41
N PRO A 155 -35.53 -16.19 18.33
CA PRO A 155 -34.23 -15.64 18.71
C PRO A 155 -33.37 -16.76 19.31
N PRO A 156 -32.04 -16.65 19.23
CA PRO A 156 -31.14 -17.62 19.84
C PRO A 156 -31.52 -17.82 21.31
N LYS A 157 -32.00 -19.02 21.66
CA LYS A 157 -32.19 -19.42 23.05
C LYS A 157 -30.82 -19.75 23.63
N PRO A 158 -30.46 -19.27 24.83
CA PRO A 158 -29.45 -19.96 25.61
C PRO A 158 -29.92 -21.41 25.76
N GLY A 159 -29.10 -22.38 25.35
CA GLY A 159 -29.43 -23.80 25.54
C GLY A 159 -29.75 -24.08 27.02
N PRO A 160 -30.59 -25.09 27.33
CA PRO A 160 -31.10 -25.36 28.69
C PRO A 160 -30.06 -25.93 29.68
N GLY A 161 -28.79 -25.59 29.52
CA GLY A 161 -27.76 -25.76 30.55
C GLY A 161 -27.29 -24.38 30.97
N ALA A 162 -27.00 -24.19 32.26
CA ALA A 162 -26.10 -23.12 32.69
C ALA A 162 -25.00 -22.97 31.63
N ILE A 163 -24.76 -21.75 31.13
CA ILE A 163 -23.61 -21.42 30.26
C ILE A 163 -22.45 -22.24 30.83
N PRO A 164 -22.04 -23.35 30.17
CA PRO A 164 -21.15 -24.28 30.83
C PRO A 164 -19.92 -23.49 31.25
N ARG A 165 -19.27 -23.89 32.33
CA ARG A 165 -17.92 -23.38 32.66
C ARG A 165 -16.97 -23.53 31.44
N GLU A 166 -17.35 -24.35 30.47
CA GLU A 166 -16.73 -24.53 29.15
C GLU A 166 -16.92 -23.34 28.19
N ILE A 167 -17.96 -22.49 28.32
CA ILE A 167 -18.07 -21.20 27.60
C ILE A 167 -17.17 -20.13 28.23
N GLN A 168 -16.90 -20.19 29.54
CA GLN A 168 -15.79 -19.43 30.14
C GLN A 168 -14.42 -19.96 29.66
N ASN A 169 -14.36 -21.22 29.23
CA ASN A 169 -13.21 -21.83 28.56
C ASN A 169 -13.28 -21.76 27.03
N LEU A 170 -14.22 -21.02 26.42
CA LEU A 170 -14.08 -20.55 25.03
C LEU A 170 -13.07 -19.40 25.04
N THR A 171 -11.88 -19.70 25.54
CA THR A 171 -10.74 -18.82 25.58
C THR A 171 -10.44 -18.45 24.14
N PHE A 172 -10.53 -17.15 23.86
CA PHE A 172 -9.76 -16.54 22.80
C PHE A 172 -8.36 -17.15 22.76
N SER A 173 -8.15 -18.02 21.79
CA SER A 173 -6.88 -18.70 21.58
C SER A 173 -6.56 -18.56 20.10
N PRO A 174 -6.40 -17.32 19.60
CA PRO A 174 -5.90 -17.19 18.24
C PRO A 174 -4.53 -17.86 18.21
N THR A 175 -4.26 -18.59 17.13
CA THR A 175 -2.89 -19.03 16.91
C THR A 175 -2.15 -17.89 16.24
N VAL A 176 -1.08 -17.42 16.87
CA VAL A 176 -0.24 -16.34 16.36
C VAL A 176 1.13 -16.90 15.99
N TRP A 177 1.62 -16.56 14.81
CA TRP A 177 2.99 -16.91 14.40
C TRP A 177 3.60 -15.78 13.57
N ILE A 178 4.92 -15.74 13.55
CA ILE A 178 5.68 -14.78 12.76
C ILE A 178 6.07 -15.44 11.45
N SER A 179 5.82 -14.77 10.34
CA SER A 179 6.24 -15.21 9.03
C SER A 179 7.15 -14.18 8.37
N ASP A 180 7.85 -14.63 7.33
CA ASP A 180 8.49 -13.73 6.38
C ASP A 180 7.44 -12.73 5.82
N PRO A 181 7.71 -11.41 5.85
CA PRO A 181 6.83 -10.40 5.27
C PRO A 181 6.53 -10.66 3.79
N TYR A 182 7.49 -11.14 3.02
CA TYR A 182 7.34 -11.34 1.58
C TYR A 182 6.82 -12.74 1.21
N ALA A 183 6.59 -13.62 2.19
CA ALA A 183 5.97 -14.93 1.92
C ALA A 183 4.53 -14.79 1.37
N PRO A 184 4.08 -15.70 0.49
CA PRO A 184 2.70 -15.74 0.03
C PRO A 184 1.69 -15.76 1.19
N PHE A 185 0.53 -15.17 0.96
CA PHE A 185 -0.54 -15.11 1.96
C PHE A 185 -1.91 -15.34 1.34
N ASN A 186 -2.70 -16.18 2.00
CA ASN A 186 -4.13 -16.30 1.76
C ASN A 186 -4.87 -16.43 3.11
N THR A 187 -6.13 -16.02 3.14
CA THR A 187 -6.94 -16.01 4.36
C THR A 187 -7.34 -17.42 4.83
N GLY A 188 -7.17 -18.45 4.00
CA GLY A 188 -7.45 -19.85 4.33
C GLY A 188 -6.24 -20.61 4.88
N MET A 189 -5.09 -19.97 5.06
CA MET A 189 -3.89 -20.64 5.59
C MET A 189 -4.15 -21.17 7.00
N ALA A 190 -3.80 -22.44 7.23
CA ALA A 190 -3.73 -23.01 8.56
C ALA A 190 -2.49 -22.49 9.31
N PRO A 191 -2.51 -22.46 10.65
CA PRO A 191 -1.30 -22.27 11.43
C PRO A 191 -0.24 -23.34 11.13
N PRO A 192 1.05 -23.04 11.26
CA PRO A 192 2.10 -24.05 11.18
C PRO A 192 1.96 -25.07 12.32
N ASP A 193 2.48 -26.28 12.11
CA ASP A 193 2.54 -27.32 13.16
C ASP A 193 3.47 -26.92 14.32
N ASP A 194 4.49 -26.11 14.03
CA ASP A 194 5.34 -25.52 15.05
C ASP A 194 4.57 -24.48 15.87
N ARG A 195 4.44 -24.76 17.17
CA ARG A 195 3.77 -23.89 18.15
C ARG A 195 4.76 -23.15 19.04
N SER A 196 5.98 -22.91 18.53
CA SER A 196 6.94 -22.04 19.21
C SER A 196 6.29 -20.70 19.57
N GLU A 197 6.63 -20.19 20.76
CA GLU A 197 6.06 -18.94 21.25
C GLU A 197 6.39 -17.80 20.26
N PRO A 198 5.39 -17.08 19.74
CA PRO A 198 5.63 -16.08 18.71
C PRO A 198 6.44 -14.92 19.30
N ARG A 199 7.55 -14.57 18.62
CA ARG A 199 8.39 -13.43 18.98
C ARG A 199 8.81 -12.67 17.73
N ILE A 200 8.62 -11.36 17.74
CA ILE A 200 9.08 -10.45 16.69
C ILE A 200 10.52 -10.05 17.03
N LYS A 201 11.45 -10.38 16.13
CA LYS A 201 12.82 -9.86 16.19
C LYS A 201 13.08 -9.08 14.91
N LEU A 202 13.55 -7.85 15.06
CA LEU A 202 13.92 -6.98 13.95
C LEU A 202 15.34 -6.47 14.17
N LEU A 203 16.12 -6.44 13.09
CA LEU A 203 17.41 -5.75 13.02
C LEU A 203 17.27 -4.62 12.00
N ALA A 204 17.67 -3.42 12.39
CA ALA A 204 17.69 -2.25 11.53
C ALA A 204 19.00 -1.49 11.69
N ALA A 205 19.43 -0.84 10.62
CA ALA A 205 20.38 0.27 10.68
C ALA A 205 19.60 1.59 10.87
N ARG A 206 20.30 2.66 11.25
CA ARG A 206 19.75 4.02 11.24
C ARG A 206 19.46 4.43 9.81
N ASN A 207 18.42 5.24 9.63
CA ASN A 207 17.93 5.65 8.31
C ASN A 207 17.52 4.46 7.40
N ALA A 208 17.03 3.37 8.01
CA ALA A 208 16.59 2.17 7.30
C ALA A 208 15.27 1.65 7.85
N SER A 209 14.69 0.71 7.09
CA SER A 209 13.44 0.04 7.45
C SER A 209 13.67 -1.41 7.90
N ALA A 210 12.77 -1.91 8.73
CA ALA A 210 12.67 -3.34 9.04
C ALA A 210 11.20 -3.78 9.14
N TYR A 211 10.94 -5.05 8.89
CA TYR A 211 9.58 -5.54 8.69
C TYR A 211 9.35 -6.91 9.34
N ALA A 212 8.17 -7.09 9.90
CA ALA A 212 7.67 -8.39 10.32
C ALA A 212 6.23 -8.59 9.83
N SER A 213 5.86 -9.85 9.56
CA SER A 213 4.48 -10.23 9.29
C SER A 213 3.97 -11.12 10.41
N VAL A 214 2.98 -10.63 11.14
CA VAL A 214 2.30 -11.34 12.22
C VAL A 214 1.03 -11.97 11.65
N ARG A 215 0.95 -13.29 11.67
CA ARG A 215 -0.23 -14.04 11.23
C ARG A 215 -1.08 -14.38 12.44
N ILE A 216 -2.39 -14.22 12.30
CA ILE A 216 -3.35 -14.42 13.38
C ILE A 216 -4.46 -15.31 12.83
N HIS A 217 -4.50 -16.57 13.25
CA HIS A 217 -5.55 -17.50 12.85
C HIS A 217 -6.66 -17.53 13.89
N HIS A 218 -7.88 -17.34 13.43
CA HIS A 218 -9.07 -17.47 14.25
C HIS A 218 -9.74 -18.84 14.00
N PRO A 219 -9.87 -19.71 15.00
CA PRO A 219 -10.33 -21.08 14.77
C PRO A 219 -11.77 -21.16 14.22
N ALA A 220 -12.03 -22.12 13.34
CA ALA A 220 -13.37 -22.34 12.75
C ALA A 220 -14.45 -22.66 13.79
N GLY A 221 -14.05 -23.34 14.88
CA GLY A 221 -14.91 -23.69 16.01
C GLY A 221 -15.25 -22.52 16.95
N ALA A 222 -14.68 -21.33 16.77
CA ALA A 222 -15.03 -20.17 17.59
C ALA A 222 -16.51 -19.80 17.42
N VAL A 223 -17.14 -19.27 18.47
CA VAL A 223 -18.56 -18.88 18.42
C VAL A 223 -18.75 -17.61 17.58
N TRP A 224 -17.89 -16.62 17.79
CA TRP A 224 -17.95 -15.29 17.18
C TRP A 224 -16.77 -15.07 16.23
N PRO A 225 -16.86 -14.16 15.23
CA PRO A 225 -15.69 -13.56 14.61
C PRO A 225 -14.76 -12.94 15.67
N ALA A 226 -13.45 -12.88 15.40
CA ALA A 226 -12.53 -12.20 16.31
C ALA A 226 -12.53 -10.70 16.03
N HIS A 227 -12.78 -9.90 17.07
CA HIS A 227 -12.69 -8.45 17.04
C HIS A 227 -11.47 -8.05 17.85
N LEU A 228 -10.33 -7.86 17.17
CA LEU A 228 -9.04 -7.67 17.82
C LEU A 228 -8.68 -6.21 17.88
N ARG A 229 -8.30 -5.73 19.04
CA ARG A 229 -7.57 -4.48 19.22
C ARG A 229 -6.08 -4.77 19.30
N LEU A 230 -5.32 -4.22 18.35
CA LEU A 230 -3.88 -4.38 18.30
C LEU A 230 -3.18 -3.07 18.65
N ARG A 231 -2.17 -3.15 19.51
CA ARG A 231 -1.31 -2.01 19.86
C ARG A 231 0.11 -2.45 20.15
N MET A 232 1.06 -1.65 19.71
CA MET A 232 2.46 -1.77 20.14
C MET A 232 2.62 -1.07 21.49
N THR A 233 3.28 -1.70 22.47
CA THR A 233 3.76 -0.95 23.65
C THR A 233 4.98 -0.13 23.29
N ALA A 234 5.29 0.92 24.06
CA ALA A 234 6.55 1.63 23.93
C ALA A 234 7.73 0.64 23.90
N LEU A 235 8.59 0.78 22.89
CA LEU A 235 9.80 -0.02 22.74
C LEU A 235 10.93 0.69 23.47
N LYS A 236 11.46 0.08 24.53
CA LYS A 236 12.43 0.71 25.43
C LYS A 236 13.72 -0.08 25.59
N THR A 237 14.83 0.60 25.78
CA THR A 237 16.08 -0.03 26.23
C THR A 237 16.00 -0.36 27.72
N ASN A 238 17.00 -1.10 28.23
CA ASN A 238 17.10 -1.40 29.67
C ASN A 238 17.30 -0.12 30.51
N GLU A 239 17.90 0.93 29.92
CA GLU A 239 18.09 2.25 30.54
C GLU A 239 16.83 3.15 30.43
N GLY A 240 15.73 2.63 29.87
CA GLY A 240 14.44 3.34 29.81
C GLY A 240 14.26 4.28 28.61
N ARG A 241 15.26 4.42 27.74
CA ARG A 241 15.15 5.19 26.49
C ARG A 241 14.12 4.55 25.57
N ALA A 242 13.22 5.35 24.98
CA ALA A 242 12.16 4.86 24.11
C ALA A 242 12.44 5.20 22.65
N LEU A 243 12.02 4.33 21.72
CA LEU A 243 11.82 4.74 20.34
C LEU A 243 10.63 5.71 20.24
N PRO A 244 10.67 6.69 19.33
CA PRO A 244 9.50 7.49 18.97
C PRO A 244 8.31 6.61 18.57
N ASP A 245 7.10 7.03 18.94
CA ASP A 245 5.87 6.26 18.68
C ASP A 245 5.55 6.13 17.19
N ASP A 246 6.03 7.05 16.36
CA ASP A 246 5.84 7.07 14.91
C ASP A 246 6.86 6.21 14.14
N CYS A 247 7.94 5.74 14.79
CA CYS A 247 8.88 4.79 14.21
C CYS A 247 8.26 3.41 13.93
N VAL A 248 7.14 3.08 14.60
CA VAL A 248 6.44 1.80 14.43
C VAL A 248 5.03 2.05 13.92
N SER A 249 4.68 1.39 12.81
CA SER A 249 3.31 1.36 12.33
C SER A 249 2.83 -0.07 12.12
N LEU A 250 1.55 -0.28 12.45
CA LEU A 250 0.85 -1.54 12.22
C LEU A 250 -0.07 -1.36 11.02
N HIS A 251 -0.02 -2.31 10.09
CA HIS A 251 -0.84 -2.29 8.88
C HIS A 251 -1.58 -3.61 8.75
N ARG A 252 -2.85 -3.58 8.37
CA ARG A 252 -3.57 -4.79 8.01
C ARG A 252 -3.20 -5.13 6.57
N LEU A 253 -2.84 -6.38 6.29
CA LEU A 253 -2.73 -6.84 4.91
C LEU A 253 -4.13 -7.00 4.32
N ALA A 254 -4.50 -6.11 3.41
CA ALA A 254 -5.81 -6.08 2.79
C ALA A 254 -5.85 -7.00 1.56
N THR A 255 -6.96 -7.72 1.48
CA THR A 255 -7.31 -8.62 0.38
C THR A 255 -8.09 -7.82 -0.66
N LEU A 256 -7.58 -7.73 -1.88
CA LEU A 256 -8.20 -6.97 -2.96
C LEU A 256 -8.73 -7.91 -4.04
N SER A 257 -9.94 -7.65 -4.51
CA SER A 257 -10.45 -8.27 -5.75
C SER A 257 -9.68 -7.68 -6.93
N ALA A 258 -8.84 -8.46 -7.61
CA ALA A 258 -8.14 -7.95 -8.78
C ALA A 258 -9.11 -7.87 -9.96
N ALA A 259 -9.55 -6.65 -10.29
CA ALA A 259 -10.35 -6.41 -11.49
C ALA A 259 -9.61 -6.76 -12.80
N PHE A 260 -8.27 -6.84 -12.79
CA PHE A 260 -7.42 -6.99 -13.97
C PHE A 260 -6.70 -8.36 -14.08
N GLY A 261 -7.16 -9.37 -13.34
CA GLY A 261 -6.61 -10.75 -13.43
C GLY A 261 -7.56 -11.78 -14.06
N GLY A 262 -8.72 -11.35 -14.51
CA GLY A 262 -9.86 -12.24 -14.68
C GLY A 262 -10.54 -12.54 -13.34
N PRO A 263 -11.79 -13.05 -13.36
CA PRO A 263 -12.52 -13.41 -12.15
C PRO A 263 -11.74 -14.48 -11.36
N GLY A 264 -11.27 -14.15 -10.15
CA GLY A 264 -10.68 -15.11 -9.20
C GLY A 264 -9.30 -14.78 -8.66
N LEU A 265 -8.55 -13.84 -9.25
CA LEU A 265 -7.26 -13.41 -8.68
C LEU A 265 -7.49 -12.42 -7.54
N VAL A 266 -7.58 -12.93 -6.32
CA VAL A 266 -7.63 -12.12 -5.11
C VAL A 266 -6.20 -11.87 -4.63
N GLY A 267 -5.70 -10.66 -4.81
CA GLY A 267 -4.33 -10.28 -4.42
C GLY A 267 -4.27 -9.73 -3.00
N THR A 268 -3.34 -10.23 -2.18
CA THR A 268 -3.06 -9.69 -0.83
C THR A 268 -1.82 -8.79 -0.90
N ASP A 269 -2.07 -7.48 -1.07
CA ASP A 269 -1.01 -6.52 -1.40
C ASP A 269 -1.10 -5.17 -0.67
N ALA A 270 -2.29 -4.57 -0.57
CA ALA A 270 -2.43 -3.27 0.09
C ALA A 270 -2.15 -3.37 1.60
N LEU A 271 -1.47 -2.36 2.14
CA LEU A 271 -1.08 -2.23 3.54
C LEU A 271 -1.70 -0.98 4.17
N PRO A 272 -3.03 -0.87 4.30
CA PRO A 272 -3.63 0.22 5.06
C PRO A 272 -3.13 0.20 6.51
N ARG A 273 -2.69 1.36 7.00
CA ARG A 273 -2.37 1.52 8.43
C ARG A 273 -3.60 1.19 9.25
N LEU A 274 -3.42 0.49 10.37
CA LEU A 274 -4.49 0.34 11.35
C LEU A 274 -4.88 1.74 11.84
N GLY A 275 -6.19 1.99 11.95
CA GLY A 275 -6.69 3.25 12.50
C GLY A 275 -6.26 3.45 13.96
N PRO A 276 -6.51 4.63 14.55
CA PRO A 276 -6.06 4.97 15.91
C PRO A 276 -6.49 3.98 16.99
N LEU A 277 -7.62 3.29 16.78
CA LEU A 277 -8.13 2.28 17.70
C LEU A 277 -7.46 0.91 17.54
N GLY A 278 -6.77 0.64 16.43
CA GLY A 278 -6.01 -0.59 16.21
C GLY A 278 -6.86 -1.83 15.86
N TYR A 279 -8.08 -1.65 15.36
CA TYR A 279 -9.01 -2.76 15.16
C TYR A 279 -8.73 -3.61 13.91
N VAL A 280 -8.83 -4.94 14.10
CA VAL A 280 -8.82 -5.95 13.04
C VAL A 280 -9.94 -6.94 13.29
N GLU A 281 -10.72 -7.22 12.25
CA GLU A 281 -11.78 -8.23 12.28
C GLU A 281 -11.34 -9.47 11.49
N LEU A 282 -11.53 -10.65 12.08
CA LEU A 282 -11.24 -11.94 11.45
C LEU A 282 -12.49 -12.83 11.49
N ALA A 283 -12.89 -13.31 10.31
CA ALA A 283 -13.92 -14.32 10.22
C ALA A 283 -13.44 -15.65 10.84
N ARG A 284 -14.40 -16.46 11.27
CA ARG A 284 -14.13 -17.81 11.80
C ARG A 284 -13.40 -18.67 10.77
N GLY A 285 -12.39 -19.42 11.22
CA GLY A 285 -11.60 -20.30 10.37
C GLY A 285 -10.67 -19.57 9.41
N THR A 286 -10.49 -18.26 9.56
CA THR A 286 -9.63 -17.46 8.68
C THR A 286 -8.38 -16.97 9.39
N THR A 287 -7.36 -16.70 8.59
CA THR A 287 -6.10 -16.11 9.01
C THR A 287 -6.02 -14.67 8.52
N GLY A 288 -5.75 -13.76 9.44
CA GLY A 288 -5.36 -12.38 9.15
C GLY A 288 -3.86 -12.20 9.12
N CYS A 289 -3.42 -11.08 8.56
CA CYS A 289 -2.04 -10.66 8.62
C CYS A 289 -1.93 -9.19 9.01
N VAL A 290 -1.05 -8.94 9.97
CA VAL A 290 -0.66 -7.62 10.43
C VAL A 290 0.81 -7.44 10.10
N TRP A 291 1.09 -6.47 9.24
CA TRP A 291 2.41 -6.05 8.86
C TRP A 291 2.92 -5.02 9.86
N VAL A 292 4.06 -5.30 10.46
CA VAL A 292 4.77 -4.37 11.35
C VAL A 292 5.83 -3.70 10.51
N VAL A 293 5.74 -2.38 10.37
CA VAL A 293 6.75 -1.55 9.70
C VAL A 293 7.51 -0.79 10.78
N LEU A 294 8.84 -0.91 10.72
CA LEU A 294 9.78 -0.12 11.48
C LEU A 294 10.48 0.85 10.53
N ARG A 295 10.44 2.15 10.80
CA ARG A 295 11.17 3.19 10.06
C ARG A 295 12.08 3.93 11.05
N MET A 296 13.39 3.74 10.93
CA MET A 296 14.36 4.33 11.86
C MET A 296 14.85 5.67 11.34
N GLY A 297 14.80 6.69 12.20
CA GLY A 297 15.43 7.97 11.93
C GLY A 297 16.97 7.88 11.93
N ARG A 298 17.63 8.89 11.38
CA ARG A 298 19.10 9.03 11.40
C ARG A 298 19.64 9.20 12.81
N ASP A 299 18.97 9.99 13.62
CA ASP A 299 19.47 10.42 14.94
C ASP A 299 19.08 9.46 16.07
N GLN A 300 18.46 8.33 15.73
CA GLN A 300 18.05 7.34 16.73
C GLN A 300 19.29 6.63 17.29
N GLU A 301 19.39 6.56 18.62
CA GLU A 301 20.53 5.92 19.28
C GLU A 301 20.55 4.40 19.04
N PRO A 302 21.71 3.80 18.71
CA PRO A 302 21.85 2.36 18.64
C PRO A 302 21.53 1.68 19.98
N GLY A 303 20.99 0.46 19.92
CA GLY A 303 20.66 -0.32 21.10
C GLY A 303 19.61 -1.39 20.86
N VAL A 304 19.28 -2.12 21.92
CA VAL A 304 18.22 -3.14 21.88
C VAL A 304 16.99 -2.63 22.63
N TYR A 305 15.91 -2.42 21.87
CA TYR A 305 14.63 -1.95 22.35
C TYR A 305 13.64 -3.10 22.48
N ARG A 306 12.92 -3.15 23.59
CA ARG A 306 11.98 -4.23 23.91
C ARG A 306 10.60 -3.70 24.25
N GLY A 307 9.60 -4.47 23.86
CA GLY A 307 8.20 -4.24 24.20
C GLY A 307 7.34 -5.42 23.78
N SER A 308 6.08 -5.17 23.45
CA SER A 308 5.14 -6.20 23.03
C SER A 308 4.11 -5.67 22.06
N LEU A 309 3.75 -6.50 21.08
CA LEU A 309 2.49 -6.34 20.36
C LEU A 309 1.39 -6.99 21.22
N VAL A 310 0.42 -6.18 21.64
CA VAL A 310 -0.72 -6.62 22.44
C VAL A 310 -1.90 -6.84 21.51
N LEU A 311 -2.47 -8.05 21.57
CA LEU A 311 -3.71 -8.42 20.90
C LEU A 311 -4.79 -8.59 21.98
N GLU A 312 -5.84 -7.78 21.91
CA GLU A 312 -6.96 -7.84 22.85
C GLU A 312 -8.25 -8.15 22.11
N ASP A 313 -8.88 -9.27 22.45
CA ASP A 313 -10.21 -9.61 21.93
C ASP A 313 -11.27 -8.79 22.65
N GLN A 314 -12.05 -8.01 21.90
CA GLN A 314 -13.07 -7.14 22.46
C GLN A 314 -14.32 -7.88 22.92
N HIS A 315 -14.51 -9.14 22.55
CA HIS A 315 -15.63 -9.95 23.03
C HIS A 315 -15.32 -10.61 24.37
N THR A 316 -14.11 -11.11 24.53
CA THR A 316 -13.70 -11.88 25.72
C THR A 316 -12.84 -11.06 26.69
N MET A 317 -12.40 -9.86 26.27
CA MET A 317 -11.45 -8.99 26.99
C MET A 317 -10.12 -9.66 27.34
N THR A 318 -9.84 -10.80 26.71
CA THR A 318 -8.59 -11.54 26.88
C THR A 318 -7.46 -10.86 26.12
N ARG A 319 -6.24 -11.02 26.62
CA ARG A 319 -5.05 -10.37 26.08
C ARG A 319 -3.97 -11.40 25.80
N MET A 320 -3.40 -11.32 24.60
CA MET A 320 -2.17 -11.98 24.23
C MET A 320 -1.08 -10.93 24.03
N LYS A 321 0.14 -11.23 24.50
CA LYS A 321 1.32 -10.40 24.25
C LYS A 321 2.31 -11.19 23.41
N VAL A 322 2.73 -10.61 22.31
CA VAL A 322 3.80 -11.12 21.45
C VAL A 322 5.04 -10.27 21.75
N PRO A 323 6.11 -10.84 22.35
CA PRO A 323 7.34 -10.09 22.62
C PRO A 323 7.93 -9.49 21.35
N VAL A 324 8.39 -8.25 21.45
CA VAL A 324 9.05 -7.51 20.37
C VAL A 324 10.44 -7.08 20.82
N GLU A 325 11.44 -7.40 20.00
CA GLU A 325 12.82 -6.98 20.17
C GLU A 325 13.29 -6.32 18.87
N VAL A 326 13.75 -5.08 18.98
CA VAL A 326 14.34 -4.31 17.88
C VAL A 326 15.79 -4.04 18.25
N GLU A 327 16.71 -4.56 17.44
CA GLU A 327 18.13 -4.21 17.50
C GLU A 327 18.38 -3.10 16.47
N LEU A 328 18.71 -1.90 16.95
CA LEU A 328 19.18 -0.80 16.12
C LEU A 328 20.71 -0.80 16.14
N ALA A 329 21.31 -1.19 15.02
CA ALA A 329 22.75 -1.27 14.85
C ALA A 329 23.38 0.11 14.68
N ASN A 330 24.65 0.26 15.08
CA ASN A 330 25.43 1.48 14.82
C ASN A 330 25.93 1.57 13.37
N VAL A 331 24.98 1.53 12.44
CA VAL A 331 25.21 1.71 11.01
C VAL A 331 24.22 2.76 10.56
N ASN A 332 24.66 3.75 9.78
CA ASN A 332 23.78 4.78 9.24
C ASN A 332 23.76 4.65 7.71
N LEU A 333 22.60 4.36 7.14
CA LEU A 333 22.46 4.34 5.69
C LEU A 333 22.55 5.77 5.13
N PRO A 334 23.19 5.95 3.95
CA PRO A 334 23.21 7.23 3.28
C PRO A 334 21.80 7.64 2.86
N ASP A 335 21.51 8.95 2.88
CA ASP A 335 20.19 9.46 2.46
C ASP A 335 19.96 9.18 0.98
N ARG A 336 21.00 9.40 0.19
CA ARG A 336 21.01 9.22 -1.26
C ARG A 336 21.64 7.88 -1.63
N THR A 337 21.30 7.42 -2.82
CA THR A 337 21.96 6.30 -3.49
C THR A 337 22.58 6.86 -4.76
N ASP A 338 23.76 6.37 -5.13
CA ASP A 338 24.39 6.71 -6.41
C ASP A 338 23.72 6.00 -7.59
N LEU A 339 22.81 5.06 -7.29
CA LEU A 339 21.97 4.39 -8.26
C LEU A 339 20.90 5.34 -8.82
N ALA A 340 20.74 5.40 -10.14
CA ALA A 340 19.57 6.02 -10.74
C ALA A 340 18.32 5.15 -10.47
N VAL A 341 17.41 5.66 -9.66
CA VAL A 341 16.19 4.98 -9.25
C VAL A 341 15.00 5.70 -9.88
N TYR A 342 14.28 5.02 -10.76
CA TYR A 342 13.30 5.67 -11.64
C TYR A 342 12.04 4.86 -11.91
N THR A 343 11.04 5.58 -12.40
CA THR A 343 9.81 5.03 -12.95
C THR A 343 9.37 5.84 -14.15
N TRP A 344 8.76 5.21 -15.15
CA TRP A 344 8.11 5.91 -16.26
C TRP A 344 6.65 6.23 -15.91
N TRP A 345 6.49 7.17 -14.98
CA TRP A 345 5.18 7.71 -14.66
C TRP A 345 5.08 9.17 -15.09
N ARG A 346 3.86 9.61 -15.39
CA ARG A 346 3.57 10.99 -15.80
C ARG A 346 3.60 11.90 -14.57
N HIS A 347 4.80 12.19 -14.09
CA HIS A 347 4.99 13.07 -12.94
C HIS A 347 4.53 14.51 -13.23
N THR A 348 4.36 14.86 -14.51
CA THR A 348 3.88 16.18 -14.97
C THR A 348 2.56 16.62 -14.33
N TYR A 349 1.73 15.70 -13.82
CA TYR A 349 0.44 16.02 -13.20
C TYR A 349 0.41 15.78 -11.69
N ALA A 350 1.55 15.56 -11.06
CA ALA A 350 1.61 15.33 -9.63
C ALA A 350 1.43 16.63 -8.84
N SER A 351 0.66 16.56 -7.75
CA SER A 351 0.62 17.61 -6.74
C SER A 351 1.91 17.64 -5.92
N ASP A 352 2.18 18.72 -5.20
CA ASP A 352 3.35 18.85 -4.31
C ASP A 352 3.49 17.67 -3.35
N ALA A 353 2.37 17.26 -2.73
CA ALA A 353 2.35 16.11 -1.83
C ALA A 353 2.69 14.78 -2.54
N GLN A 354 2.28 14.61 -3.79
CA GLN A 354 2.65 13.44 -4.59
C GLN A 354 4.13 13.47 -4.96
N TRP A 355 4.69 14.64 -5.28
CA TRP A 355 6.12 14.82 -5.52
C TRP A 355 6.98 14.49 -4.30
N ASP A 356 6.57 14.96 -3.11
CA ASP A 356 7.22 14.59 -1.86
C ASP A 356 7.20 13.09 -1.64
N GLU A 357 6.06 12.43 -1.89
CA GLU A 357 5.96 10.98 -1.79
C GLU A 357 6.88 10.26 -2.78
N ILE A 358 6.95 10.72 -4.03
CA ILE A 358 7.83 10.15 -5.07
C ILE A 358 9.30 10.24 -4.62
N VAL A 359 9.74 11.41 -4.17
CA VAL A 359 11.12 11.62 -3.68
C VAL A 359 11.39 10.77 -2.45
N ASN A 360 10.45 10.71 -1.51
CA ASN A 360 10.57 9.90 -0.28
C ASN A 360 10.56 8.37 -0.55
N GLN A 361 10.16 7.94 -1.75
CA GLN A 361 10.28 6.56 -2.22
C GLN A 361 11.67 6.23 -2.79
N GLY A 362 12.62 7.14 -2.65
CA GLY A 362 13.97 7.00 -3.17
C GLY A 362 14.07 7.16 -4.69
N ILE A 363 12.98 7.57 -5.37
CA ILE A 363 13.03 7.91 -6.80
C ILE A 363 13.82 9.20 -6.94
N ASN A 364 14.87 9.16 -7.76
CA ASN A 364 15.73 10.31 -8.05
C ASN A 364 15.78 10.64 -9.54
N THR A 365 15.16 9.83 -10.39
CA THR A 365 15.19 10.01 -11.84
C THR A 365 13.77 9.98 -12.39
N PHE A 366 13.41 11.02 -13.14
CA PHE A 366 12.02 11.39 -13.41
C PHE A 366 11.73 11.48 -14.90
N GLY A 367 10.65 10.84 -15.35
CA GLY A 367 10.14 10.95 -16.72
C GLY A 367 9.48 12.30 -16.98
N VAL A 368 10.02 13.06 -17.94
CA VAL A 368 9.53 14.36 -18.37
C VAL A 368 8.88 14.21 -19.74
N ILE A 369 7.55 14.30 -19.79
CA ILE A 369 6.84 14.35 -21.07
C ILE A 369 6.59 15.81 -21.43
N ILE A 370 7.15 16.25 -22.56
CA ILE A 370 6.82 17.55 -23.14
C ILE A 370 5.52 17.40 -23.94
N LEU A 371 4.40 17.68 -23.28
CA LEU A 371 3.04 17.53 -23.82
C LEU A 371 2.79 18.53 -24.98
N GLY A 372 1.95 18.16 -25.94
CA GLY A 372 1.40 19.10 -26.96
C GLY A 372 -0.08 19.40 -26.73
N PRO A 373 -0.78 20.26 -27.50
CA PRO A 373 -0.39 21.44 -28.29
C PRO A 373 -0.54 22.77 -27.50
N VAL A 374 -0.68 22.72 -26.16
CA VAL A 374 -0.89 23.92 -25.32
C VAL A 374 0.44 24.58 -24.92
N ALA A 375 1.58 23.94 -25.20
CA ALA A 375 2.87 24.30 -24.60
C ALA A 375 3.88 25.01 -25.52
N TYR A 376 3.69 25.01 -26.84
CA TYR A 376 4.53 25.72 -27.83
C TYR A 376 3.82 25.76 -29.18
N THR A 377 4.25 26.63 -30.09
CA THR A 377 3.69 26.76 -31.44
C THR A 377 4.82 26.94 -32.44
N PHE A 378 4.62 26.43 -33.66
CA PHE A 378 5.51 26.66 -34.78
C PHE A 378 4.79 27.47 -35.86
N ASP A 379 5.51 28.34 -36.56
CA ASP A 379 5.03 28.95 -37.80
C ASP A 379 5.23 28.03 -39.01
N ASP A 380 4.76 28.45 -40.18
CA ASP A 380 4.85 27.69 -41.44
C ASP A 380 6.31 27.43 -41.87
N ASP A 381 7.26 28.23 -41.38
CA ASP A 381 8.69 28.09 -41.61
C ASP A 381 9.38 27.20 -40.56
N ALA A 382 8.61 26.53 -39.70
CA ALA A 382 9.10 25.66 -38.63
C ALA A 382 9.91 26.40 -37.54
N ASN A 383 9.72 27.71 -37.36
CA ASN A 383 10.30 28.45 -36.24
C ASN A 383 9.41 28.28 -35.00
N LEU A 384 10.04 28.09 -33.84
CA LEU A 384 9.35 28.13 -32.55
C LEU A 384 8.89 29.57 -32.29
N VAL A 385 7.58 29.78 -32.09
CA VAL A 385 6.97 31.10 -31.89
C VAL A 385 6.12 31.13 -30.62
N GLY A 386 6.07 32.31 -29.99
CA GLY A 386 5.38 32.51 -28.72
C GLY A 386 6.15 31.98 -27.50
N GLU A 387 5.53 32.07 -26.34
CA GLU A 387 6.10 31.58 -25.08
C GLU A 387 5.84 30.08 -24.90
N CYS A 388 6.87 29.34 -24.47
CA CYS A 388 6.76 27.92 -24.18
C CYS A 388 6.12 27.70 -22.80
N ARG A 389 4.84 27.30 -22.77
CA ARG A 389 4.06 27.19 -21.53
C ARG A 389 4.38 25.97 -20.67
N PHE A 390 5.26 25.07 -21.11
CA PHE A 390 5.67 23.92 -20.30
C PHE A 390 6.58 24.29 -19.13
N HIS A 391 7.09 25.53 -19.04
CA HIS A 391 7.96 25.96 -17.95
C HIS A 391 7.32 25.77 -16.56
N GLU A 392 6.02 26.04 -16.42
CA GLU A 392 5.31 25.85 -15.15
C GLU A 392 5.23 24.39 -14.72
N ASP A 393 5.07 23.47 -15.68
CA ASP A 393 5.01 22.03 -15.45
C ASP A 393 6.39 21.46 -15.09
N LEU A 394 7.47 22.09 -15.61
CA LEU A 394 8.84 21.65 -15.37
C LEU A 394 9.40 22.05 -14.00
N ARG A 395 8.78 23.00 -13.28
CA ARG A 395 9.29 23.48 -11.98
C ARG A 395 9.51 22.35 -10.96
N HIS A 396 8.56 21.41 -10.87
CA HIS A 396 8.64 20.32 -9.90
C HIS A 396 9.77 19.34 -10.21
N PHE A 397 10.13 19.21 -11.49
CA PHE A 397 11.27 18.40 -11.91
C PHE A 397 12.60 19.05 -11.49
N VAL A 398 12.70 20.38 -11.55
CA VAL A 398 13.84 21.13 -11.02
C VAL A 398 13.96 20.89 -9.51
N ASP A 399 12.89 21.14 -8.76
CA ASP A 399 12.89 20.98 -7.30
C ASP A 399 13.23 19.54 -6.88
N ALA A 400 12.64 18.54 -7.56
CA ALA A 400 12.92 17.14 -7.29
C ALA A 400 14.36 16.75 -7.62
N GLN A 401 14.95 17.32 -8.68
CA GLN A 401 16.34 17.11 -9.02
C GLN A 401 17.28 17.73 -7.99
N GLU A 402 17.04 18.97 -7.54
CA GLU A 402 17.88 19.61 -6.52
C GLU A 402 17.90 18.79 -5.21
N ARG A 403 16.74 18.25 -4.84
CA ARG A 403 16.57 17.42 -3.63
C ARG A 403 17.26 16.06 -3.74
N THR A 404 17.38 15.49 -4.93
CA THR A 404 17.82 14.09 -5.11
C THR A 404 19.17 13.94 -5.80
N GLY A 405 19.57 14.91 -6.62
CA GLY A 405 20.75 14.90 -7.48
C GLY A 405 20.67 13.95 -8.68
N GLY A 406 19.50 13.41 -9.02
CA GLY A 406 19.37 12.44 -10.10
C GLY A 406 19.06 13.07 -11.47
N TYR A 407 18.36 12.33 -12.34
CA TYR A 407 18.25 12.64 -13.77
C TYR A 407 16.84 13.04 -14.21
N GLN A 408 16.75 13.77 -15.31
CA GLN A 408 15.52 14.04 -16.04
C GLN A 408 15.53 13.24 -17.34
N LEU A 409 14.53 12.40 -17.53
CA LEU A 409 14.36 11.58 -18.72
C LEU A 409 13.35 12.23 -19.65
N ILE A 410 13.82 12.97 -20.64
CA ILE A 410 12.97 13.73 -21.57
C ILE A 410 12.40 12.79 -22.63
N GLU A 411 11.11 12.49 -22.54
CA GLU A 411 10.40 11.51 -23.37
C GLU A 411 9.83 12.14 -24.65
N TRP A 412 10.30 11.69 -25.82
CA TRP A 412 9.97 12.27 -27.12
C TRP A 412 8.99 11.44 -27.98
N TYR A 413 8.54 10.27 -27.55
CA TYR A 413 7.78 9.32 -28.41
C TYR A 413 6.28 9.21 -28.10
N PHE A 414 5.73 10.05 -27.21
CA PHE A 414 4.41 9.79 -26.62
C PHE A 414 3.22 10.31 -27.46
N ARG A 415 2.10 9.55 -27.53
CA ARG A 415 0.82 9.91 -28.25
C ARG A 415 0.21 11.25 -27.86
N GLY A 416 0.50 11.74 -26.65
CA GLY A 416 0.09 13.05 -26.13
C GLY A 416 1.20 14.11 -26.15
N GLY A 417 2.40 13.76 -26.62
CA GLY A 417 3.53 14.67 -26.77
C GLY A 417 3.37 15.63 -27.95
N ALA A 418 4.42 16.40 -28.20
CA ALA A 418 4.50 17.35 -29.30
C ALA A 418 4.04 16.79 -30.63
N PRO A 419 3.35 17.58 -31.48
CA PRO A 419 3.06 17.16 -32.86
C PRO A 419 4.32 16.62 -33.56
N ILE A 420 5.47 17.26 -33.35
CA ILE A 420 6.76 16.82 -33.89
C ILE A 420 7.29 15.50 -33.30
N ALA A 421 6.92 15.20 -32.05
CA ALA A 421 7.16 13.93 -31.37
C ALA A 421 6.17 12.83 -31.82
N ARG A 422 4.99 13.21 -32.32
CA ARG A 422 4.00 12.25 -32.85
C ARG A 422 4.44 11.64 -34.18
N SER A 423 5.19 12.38 -35.00
CA SER A 423 5.80 11.82 -36.20
C SER A 423 6.90 10.78 -35.89
N MET A 424 7.37 10.71 -34.63
CA MET A 424 8.33 9.71 -34.16
C MET A 424 7.64 8.46 -33.58
N GLN A 425 6.30 8.35 -33.63
CA GLN A 425 5.61 7.16 -33.14
C GLN A 425 5.66 6.00 -34.14
N GLY A 426 5.57 4.77 -33.64
CA GLY A 426 5.45 3.57 -34.47
C GLY A 426 6.69 3.29 -35.32
N ASN A 427 7.78 2.85 -34.70
CA ASN A 427 9.02 2.39 -35.34
C ASN A 427 9.66 3.32 -36.40
N GLY A 428 9.20 4.57 -36.55
CA GLY A 428 9.74 5.57 -37.47
C GLY A 428 8.77 6.10 -38.53
N GLU A 429 7.55 5.57 -38.63
CA GLU A 429 6.57 6.02 -39.65
C GLU A 429 5.14 6.01 -39.10
N GLY A 430 4.90 6.79 -38.06
CA GLY A 430 3.54 7.07 -37.59
C GLY A 430 2.81 7.94 -38.62
N ASP A 431 1.68 7.45 -39.11
CA ASP A 431 0.71 8.18 -39.94
C ASP A 431 0.09 9.31 -39.10
N SER A 432 0.85 10.38 -38.88
CA SER A 432 0.44 11.51 -38.05
C SER A 432 -0.03 12.63 -38.97
N GLU A 433 -1.26 13.11 -38.76
CA GLU A 433 -1.82 14.35 -39.32
C GLU A 433 -1.07 15.60 -38.81
N THR A 434 0.27 15.56 -38.75
CA THR A 434 1.10 16.67 -38.30
C THR A 434 1.82 17.29 -39.49
N ASP A 435 1.99 18.61 -39.45
CA ASP A 435 2.61 19.36 -40.55
C ASP A 435 4.10 19.04 -40.74
N PHE A 436 4.73 18.35 -39.77
CA PHE A 436 6.15 18.02 -39.77
C PHE A 436 6.39 16.53 -39.99
N LYS A 437 6.64 16.15 -41.26
CA LYS A 437 7.07 14.79 -41.59
C LYS A 437 8.44 14.48 -40.97
N TYR A 438 8.57 13.31 -40.34
CA TYR A 438 9.77 12.84 -39.64
C TYR A 438 11.05 13.08 -40.47
N MET A 439 12.09 13.62 -39.83
CA MET A 439 13.43 13.85 -40.37
C MET A 439 13.56 14.75 -41.62
N THR A 440 12.47 15.36 -42.10
CA THR A 440 12.53 16.43 -43.10
C THR A 440 13.27 17.67 -42.57
N PRO A 441 13.76 18.58 -43.45
CA PRO A 441 14.41 19.82 -42.99
C PRO A 441 13.55 20.66 -42.03
N ALA A 442 12.24 20.75 -42.28
CA ALA A 442 11.31 21.46 -41.41
C ALA A 442 11.20 20.79 -40.03
N TRP A 443 11.08 19.46 -40.00
CA TRP A 443 11.09 18.68 -38.75
C TRP A 443 12.40 18.86 -37.98
N LYS A 444 13.56 18.76 -38.64
CA LYS A 444 14.87 18.95 -37.98
C LYS A 444 14.98 20.33 -37.35
N LYS A 445 14.56 21.37 -38.08
CA LYS A 445 14.59 22.75 -37.61
C LYS A 445 13.72 22.93 -36.36
N ALA A 446 12.46 22.48 -36.41
CA ALA A 446 11.53 22.61 -35.29
C ALA A 446 11.96 21.76 -34.08
N PHE A 447 12.44 20.52 -34.29
CA PHE A 447 12.88 19.65 -33.20
C PHE A 447 14.15 20.19 -32.53
N ALA A 448 15.09 20.72 -33.31
CA ALA A 448 16.28 21.39 -32.77
C ALA A 448 15.93 22.62 -31.93
N ALA A 449 14.97 23.44 -32.39
CA ALA A 449 14.51 24.60 -31.62
C ALA A 449 13.89 24.17 -30.28
N LEU A 450 13.06 23.13 -30.28
CA LEU A 450 12.44 22.61 -29.07
C LEU A 450 13.46 22.01 -28.09
N ILE A 451 14.43 21.23 -28.56
CA ILE A 451 15.52 20.71 -27.72
C ILE A 451 16.28 21.86 -27.06
N LYS A 452 16.66 22.89 -27.83
CA LYS A 452 17.39 24.05 -27.31
C LYS A 452 16.59 24.82 -26.27
N GLU A 453 15.29 24.97 -26.47
CA GLU A 453 14.40 25.62 -25.51
C GLU A 453 14.30 24.83 -24.20
N VAL A 454 14.15 23.50 -24.27
CA VAL A 454 14.08 22.65 -23.06
C VAL A 454 15.40 22.68 -22.27
N HIS A 455 16.54 22.58 -22.95
CA HIS A 455 17.85 22.73 -22.30
C HIS A 455 18.04 24.13 -21.73
N GLY A 456 17.73 25.17 -22.50
CA GLY A 456 17.81 26.56 -22.05
C GLY A 456 16.96 26.84 -20.81
N TYR A 457 15.76 26.27 -20.73
CA TYR A 457 14.93 26.34 -19.53
C TYR A 457 15.63 25.71 -18.33
N PHE A 458 16.04 24.44 -18.41
CA PHE A 458 16.66 23.74 -17.28
C PHE A 458 17.99 24.40 -16.85
N GLU A 459 18.81 24.86 -17.80
CA GLU A 459 20.04 25.61 -17.53
C GLU A 459 19.78 26.94 -16.82
N SER A 460 18.74 27.68 -17.24
CA SER A 460 18.36 28.93 -16.58
C SER A 460 17.94 28.73 -15.12
N ARG A 461 17.60 27.49 -14.75
CA ARG A 461 17.27 27.05 -13.39
C ARG A 461 18.44 26.38 -12.67
N GLY A 462 19.64 26.41 -13.24
CA GLY A 462 20.85 25.87 -12.62
C GLY A 462 20.98 24.35 -12.72
N LEU A 463 20.13 23.67 -13.50
CA LEU A 463 20.27 22.24 -13.73
C LEU A 463 21.34 21.96 -14.77
N PRO A 464 22.29 21.08 -14.48
CA PRO A 464 23.41 20.86 -15.36
C PRO A 464 23.02 19.82 -16.45
N ARG A 465 23.51 20.06 -17.67
CA ARG A 465 23.10 19.32 -18.89
C ARG A 465 23.31 17.81 -18.80
N GLU A 466 24.31 17.37 -18.06
CA GLU A 466 24.62 15.94 -17.87
C GLU A 466 23.52 15.17 -17.12
N ARG A 467 22.57 15.89 -16.50
CA ARG A 467 21.40 15.31 -15.83
C ARG A 467 20.19 15.21 -16.75
N LEU A 468 20.27 15.69 -17.99
CA LEU A 468 19.19 15.61 -18.97
C LEU A 468 19.47 14.47 -19.96
N LEU A 469 18.57 13.49 -19.99
CA LEU A 469 18.67 12.31 -20.84
C LEU A 469 17.54 12.32 -21.87
N HIS A 470 17.87 12.31 -23.16
CA HIS A 470 16.91 12.21 -24.25
C HIS A 470 16.45 10.77 -24.41
N TYR A 471 15.19 10.51 -24.10
CA TYR A 471 14.53 9.24 -24.32
C TYR A 471 13.68 9.28 -25.59
N ILE A 472 14.29 8.80 -26.68
CA ILE A 472 13.84 9.09 -28.04
C ILE A 472 12.69 8.19 -28.48
N PHE A 473 12.84 6.86 -28.30
CA PHE A 473 11.86 5.84 -28.67
C PHE A 473 11.72 4.79 -27.56
N ASP A 474 10.50 4.29 -27.35
CA ASP A 474 10.22 3.18 -26.43
C ASP A 474 10.70 1.84 -27.01
N GLU A 475 11.56 1.14 -26.29
CA GLU A 475 11.95 -0.26 -26.56
C GLU A 475 12.45 -0.51 -28.00
N ASN A 476 13.02 0.53 -28.62
CA ASN A 476 13.40 0.52 -30.02
C ASN A 476 14.87 0.91 -30.22
N LEU A 477 15.58 0.11 -31.03
CA LEU A 477 16.97 0.31 -31.41
C LEU A 477 17.17 0.21 -32.94
N SER A 478 16.16 0.60 -33.73
CA SER A 478 16.17 0.56 -35.19
C SER A 478 17.03 1.68 -35.81
N ASP A 479 17.15 1.68 -37.14
CA ASP A 479 17.83 2.75 -37.89
C ASP A 479 17.22 4.14 -37.60
N SER A 480 15.91 4.23 -37.36
CA SER A 480 15.23 5.47 -36.97
C SER A 480 15.72 5.99 -35.61
N PHE A 481 15.94 5.10 -34.65
CA PHE A 481 16.54 5.46 -33.36
C PHE A 481 17.95 6.02 -33.59
N ILE A 482 18.79 5.31 -34.35
CA ILE A 482 20.18 5.70 -34.61
C ILE A 482 20.24 7.03 -35.34
N GLU A 483 19.39 7.24 -36.33
CA GLU A 483 19.33 8.47 -37.11
C GLU A 483 18.92 9.67 -36.24
N THR A 484 17.92 9.51 -35.38
CA THR A 484 17.50 10.59 -34.46
C THR A 484 18.56 10.85 -33.39
N ALA A 485 19.16 9.80 -32.81
CA ALA A 485 20.22 9.94 -31.81
C ALA A 485 21.45 10.66 -32.40
N ARG A 486 21.85 10.32 -33.63
CA ARG A 486 22.88 11.04 -34.38
C ARG A 486 22.50 12.50 -34.58
N PHE A 487 21.27 12.80 -34.99
CA PHE A 487 20.82 14.18 -35.14
C PHE A 487 20.94 14.98 -33.84
N ILE A 488 20.55 14.41 -32.69
CA ILE A 488 20.71 15.06 -31.38
C ILE A 488 22.19 15.32 -31.07
N LYS A 489 23.08 14.37 -31.38
CA LYS A 489 24.53 14.54 -31.21
C LYS A 489 25.15 15.59 -32.15
N ASP A 490 24.64 15.69 -33.38
CA ASP A 490 25.08 16.70 -34.34
C ASP A 490 24.65 18.11 -33.91
N LEU A 491 23.54 18.24 -33.18
CA LEU A 491 23.10 19.51 -32.59
C LEU A 491 24.01 19.96 -31.44
N ASP A 492 24.33 19.05 -30.52
CA ASP A 492 25.30 19.25 -29.45
C ASP A 492 25.83 17.87 -28.97
N PRO A 493 27.14 17.60 -29.09
CA PRO A 493 27.70 16.31 -28.70
C PRO A 493 27.62 16.04 -27.19
N THR A 494 27.37 17.07 -26.36
CA THR A 494 27.22 16.95 -24.91
C THR A 494 25.85 16.42 -24.48
N TYR A 495 24.82 16.54 -25.33
CA TYR A 495 23.48 16.02 -25.05
C TYR A 495 23.49 14.50 -24.88
N LYS A 496 22.84 14.00 -23.82
CA LYS A 496 22.89 12.58 -23.47
C LYS A 496 21.69 11.83 -24.01
N VAL A 497 21.93 10.66 -24.62
CA VAL A 497 20.85 9.81 -25.16
C VAL A 497 20.68 8.57 -24.30
N PHE A 498 19.44 8.29 -23.93
CA PHE A 498 19.03 7.10 -23.20
C PHE A 498 18.34 6.11 -24.14
N ASN A 499 18.62 4.82 -23.95
CA ASN A 499 17.99 3.76 -24.72
C ASN A 499 17.59 2.58 -23.83
N ASN A 500 16.33 2.13 -23.95
CA ASN A 500 15.85 0.87 -23.39
C ASN A 500 15.50 -0.19 -24.46
N GLY A 501 15.96 0.03 -25.69
CA GLY A 501 15.71 -0.85 -26.82
C GLY A 501 16.46 -2.17 -26.74
N TRP A 502 16.01 -3.12 -27.56
CA TRP A 502 16.60 -4.44 -27.69
C TRP A 502 17.14 -4.67 -29.12
N GLY A 503 18.17 -5.52 -29.22
CA GLY A 503 18.79 -5.90 -30.48
C GLY A 503 19.86 -6.96 -30.27
N ASP A 504 20.46 -7.43 -31.37
CA ASP A 504 21.68 -8.25 -31.31
C ASP A 504 22.93 -7.38 -31.10
N LEU A 505 24.08 -8.03 -30.89
CA LEU A 505 25.35 -7.34 -30.65
C LEU A 505 25.71 -6.33 -31.75
N GLU A 506 25.44 -6.65 -33.02
CA GLU A 506 25.73 -5.75 -34.14
C GLU A 506 24.83 -4.52 -34.13
N THR A 507 23.55 -4.67 -33.75
CA THR A 507 22.64 -3.55 -33.54
C THR A 507 23.13 -2.63 -32.43
N PHE A 508 23.54 -3.19 -31.28
CA PHE A 508 24.14 -2.41 -30.19
C PHE A 508 25.42 -1.69 -30.63
N LYS A 509 26.30 -2.35 -31.40
CA LYS A 509 27.51 -1.73 -31.95
C LYS A 509 27.24 -0.52 -32.85
N LYS A 510 26.22 -0.63 -33.72
CA LYS A 510 25.82 0.47 -34.59
C LYS A 510 25.29 1.67 -33.81
N ALA A 511 24.54 1.43 -32.74
CA ALA A 511 23.95 2.48 -31.92
C ALA A 511 24.93 3.10 -30.90
N ALA A 512 25.95 2.35 -30.47
CA ALA A 512 26.84 2.74 -29.37
C ALA A 512 27.51 4.12 -29.47
N PRO A 513 27.91 4.63 -30.65
CA PRO A 513 28.46 5.97 -30.77
C PRO A 513 27.50 7.09 -30.31
N TYR A 514 26.20 6.81 -30.31
CA TYR A 514 25.16 7.80 -30.07
C TYR A 514 24.45 7.63 -28.72
N VAL A 515 24.65 6.52 -28.01
CA VAL A 515 23.99 6.20 -26.74
C VAL A 515 24.91 6.53 -25.56
N ASP A 516 24.38 7.17 -24.52
CA ASP A 516 25.10 7.47 -23.29
C ASP A 516 24.63 6.66 -22.09
N VAL A 517 23.41 6.15 -22.10
CA VAL A 517 22.85 5.30 -21.05
C VAL A 517 22.11 4.14 -21.69
N TRP A 518 22.57 2.92 -21.39
CA TRP A 518 21.90 1.68 -21.79
C TRP A 518 20.92 1.25 -20.72
N CYS A 519 19.75 0.75 -21.09
CA CYS A 519 18.71 0.34 -20.14
C CYS A 519 17.99 -0.93 -20.60
N PRO A 520 18.67 -2.09 -20.68
CA PRO A 520 18.00 -3.35 -20.98
C PRO A 520 16.93 -3.73 -19.94
N HIS A 521 15.96 -4.52 -20.37
CA HIS A 521 15.02 -5.15 -19.46
C HIS A 521 15.75 -6.16 -18.55
N VAL A 522 15.45 -6.14 -17.25
CA VAL A 522 16.15 -6.93 -16.20
C VAL A 522 16.16 -8.43 -16.48
N ASN A 523 15.08 -8.95 -17.06
CA ASN A 523 14.96 -10.36 -17.44
C ASN A 523 15.95 -10.80 -18.54
N HIS A 524 16.51 -9.86 -19.31
CA HIS A 524 17.46 -10.18 -20.36
C HIS A 524 18.91 -10.22 -19.88
N LEU A 525 19.23 -9.62 -18.72
CA LEU A 525 20.61 -9.47 -18.24
C LEU A 525 21.41 -10.78 -18.22
N ALA A 526 20.79 -11.89 -17.79
CA ALA A 526 21.44 -13.19 -17.75
C ALA A 526 21.77 -13.73 -19.15
N GLY A 527 20.85 -13.56 -20.12
CA GLY A 527 21.07 -13.92 -21.51
C GLY A 527 22.15 -13.04 -22.15
N MET A 528 22.03 -11.73 -21.97
CA MET A 528 23.03 -10.76 -22.46
C MET A 528 24.44 -11.03 -21.92
N ALA A 529 24.56 -11.43 -20.64
CA ALA A 529 25.84 -11.78 -20.05
C ALA A 529 26.41 -13.07 -20.68
N LYS A 530 25.57 -14.08 -20.89
CA LYS A 530 25.96 -15.33 -21.54
C LYS A 530 26.41 -15.11 -22.99
N ASP A 531 25.75 -14.20 -23.69
CA ASP A 531 25.99 -13.93 -25.11
C ASP A 531 27.11 -12.88 -25.35
N GLY A 532 27.78 -12.42 -24.28
CA GLY A 532 28.87 -11.44 -24.34
C GLY A 532 28.42 -9.99 -24.57
N LEU A 533 27.12 -9.74 -24.69
CA LEU A 533 26.55 -8.41 -24.90
C LEU A 533 26.78 -7.50 -23.68
N MET A 534 26.65 -8.01 -22.45
CA MET A 534 26.96 -7.20 -21.26
C MET A 534 28.43 -6.76 -21.22
N ASP A 535 29.37 -7.61 -21.65
CA ASP A 535 30.79 -7.26 -21.70
C ASP A 535 31.05 -6.19 -22.76
N TYR A 536 30.37 -6.28 -23.90
CA TYR A 536 30.38 -5.21 -24.89
C TYR A 536 29.85 -3.89 -24.32
N LEU A 537 28.68 -3.89 -23.67
CA LEU A 537 28.11 -2.68 -23.09
C LEU A 537 29.06 -2.05 -22.06
N ARG A 538 29.68 -2.85 -21.18
CA ARG A 538 30.71 -2.36 -20.24
C ARG A 538 31.91 -1.77 -20.96
N SER A 539 32.35 -2.39 -22.06
CA SER A 539 33.49 -1.88 -22.84
C SER A 539 33.28 -0.49 -23.43
N THR A 540 32.02 -0.02 -23.55
CA THR A 540 31.72 1.35 -23.98
C THR A 540 32.05 2.41 -22.93
N GLY A 541 32.27 2.01 -21.68
CA GLY A 541 32.47 2.93 -20.55
C GLY A 541 31.23 3.76 -20.20
N LYS A 542 30.06 3.41 -20.74
CA LYS A 542 28.78 4.07 -20.49
C LYS A 542 28.01 3.36 -19.37
N PRO A 543 27.25 4.10 -18.54
CA PRO A 543 26.41 3.50 -17.53
C PRO A 543 25.37 2.55 -18.14
N ILE A 544 25.14 1.45 -17.44
CA ILE A 544 24.11 0.47 -17.77
C ILE A 544 23.09 0.47 -16.64
N TRP A 545 21.86 0.78 -16.98
CA TRP A 545 20.69 0.72 -16.10
C TRP A 545 19.89 -0.54 -16.43
N SER A 546 18.86 -0.80 -15.66
CA SER A 546 17.88 -1.82 -16.00
C SER A 546 16.50 -1.42 -15.57
N TYR A 547 15.52 -1.95 -16.27
CA TYR A 547 14.14 -1.78 -15.88
C TYR A 547 13.36 -3.07 -15.92
N ASP A 548 12.14 -2.99 -15.42
CA ASP A 548 11.22 -4.10 -15.42
C ASP A 548 9.80 -3.64 -15.73
N GLU A 549 9.09 -4.44 -16.51
CA GLU A 549 7.67 -4.25 -16.77
C GLU A 549 6.86 -5.54 -16.54
N SER A 550 5.57 -5.36 -16.24
CA SER A 550 4.58 -6.44 -16.37
C SER A 550 3.17 -5.84 -16.35
N TYR A 551 2.23 -6.50 -17.01
CA TYR A 551 0.81 -6.14 -16.90
C TYR A 551 0.19 -6.61 -15.57
N HIS A 552 0.81 -7.59 -14.90
CA HIS A 552 0.31 -8.22 -13.67
C HIS A 552 1.09 -7.81 -12.41
N GLN A 553 1.55 -6.55 -12.33
CA GLN A 553 2.40 -6.08 -11.23
C GLN A 553 1.83 -6.32 -9.82
N ARG A 554 0.49 -6.28 -9.66
CA ARG A 554 -0.19 -6.52 -8.38
C ARG A 554 -0.27 -7.99 -7.97
N ALA A 555 -0.12 -8.91 -8.93
CA ALA A 555 -0.06 -10.35 -8.67
C ALA A 555 1.38 -10.87 -8.57
N ALA A 556 2.36 -10.06 -8.99
CA ALA A 556 3.77 -10.41 -8.90
C ALA A 556 4.24 -10.51 -7.45
N SER A 557 5.21 -11.40 -7.21
CA SER A 557 5.87 -11.51 -5.90
C SER A 557 6.50 -10.16 -5.53
N PRO A 558 6.12 -9.54 -4.39
CA PRO A 558 6.71 -8.28 -3.97
C PRO A 558 8.22 -8.35 -3.81
N TYR A 559 8.74 -9.49 -3.34
CA TYR A 559 10.18 -9.70 -3.26
C TYR A 559 10.83 -9.86 -4.63
N ALA A 560 10.41 -10.86 -5.41
CA ALA A 560 11.12 -11.23 -6.63
C ALA A 560 11.09 -10.10 -7.68
N LYS A 561 10.01 -9.30 -7.69
CA LYS A 561 9.82 -8.19 -8.62
C LYS A 561 10.45 -6.88 -8.14
N TYR A 562 10.34 -6.54 -6.85
CA TYR A 562 10.71 -5.19 -6.38
C TYR A 562 11.95 -5.14 -5.52
N ARG A 563 12.21 -6.13 -4.67
CA ARG A 563 13.40 -6.16 -3.80
C ARG A 563 14.59 -6.82 -4.49
N TYR A 564 14.38 -8.00 -5.06
CA TYR A 564 15.42 -8.87 -5.61
C TYR A 564 16.19 -8.23 -6.77
N LYS A 565 15.54 -7.41 -7.60
CA LYS A 565 16.21 -6.76 -8.74
C LYS A 565 17.35 -5.82 -8.36
N PHE A 566 17.36 -5.28 -7.13
CA PHE A 566 18.49 -4.47 -6.66
C PHE A 566 19.74 -5.32 -6.35
N TRP A 567 19.55 -6.58 -5.95
CA TRP A 567 20.64 -7.55 -5.87
C TRP A 567 21.19 -7.90 -7.26
N LEU A 568 20.33 -8.03 -8.27
CA LEU A 568 20.77 -8.17 -9.66
C LEU A 568 21.49 -6.93 -10.18
N THR A 569 20.98 -5.74 -9.84
CA THR A 569 21.59 -4.46 -10.18
C THR A 569 23.01 -4.39 -9.66
N TYR A 570 23.22 -4.78 -8.40
CA TYR A 570 24.56 -4.89 -7.83
C TYR A 570 25.41 -5.97 -8.52
N LYS A 571 24.88 -7.20 -8.67
CA LYS A 571 25.58 -8.34 -9.31
C LYS A 571 26.14 -8.01 -10.70
N TYR A 572 25.40 -7.25 -11.50
CA TYR A 572 25.78 -6.93 -12.87
C TYR A 572 26.53 -5.60 -13.01
N ASP A 573 26.83 -4.93 -11.89
CA ASP A 573 27.45 -3.60 -11.85
C ASP A 573 26.65 -2.59 -12.68
N LEU A 574 25.37 -2.42 -12.32
CA LEU A 574 24.47 -1.49 -12.97
C LEU A 574 24.35 -0.18 -12.17
N GLN A 575 24.23 0.93 -12.88
CA GLN A 575 24.14 2.28 -12.33
C GLN A 575 22.70 2.83 -12.32
N GLY A 576 21.71 2.00 -12.67
CA GLY A 576 20.30 2.35 -12.54
C GLY A 576 19.35 1.16 -12.47
N CYS A 577 18.25 1.33 -11.74
CA CYS A 577 17.19 0.35 -11.60
C CYS A 577 15.82 1.04 -11.57
N GLY A 578 14.94 0.63 -12.48
CA GLY A 578 13.60 1.21 -12.60
C GLY A 578 12.51 0.18 -12.83
N PHE A 579 11.29 0.68 -13.05
CA PHE A 579 10.16 -0.08 -13.56
C PHE A 579 9.14 0.83 -14.23
N TRP A 580 8.30 0.27 -15.11
CA TRP A 580 7.40 1.08 -15.94
C TRP A 580 6.46 1.99 -15.12
N LYS A 581 5.53 1.45 -14.32
CA LYS A 581 4.39 2.25 -13.81
C LYS A 581 4.41 2.47 -12.30
N HIS A 582 4.56 3.73 -11.87
CA HIS A 582 4.57 4.12 -10.45
C HIS A 582 3.18 4.18 -9.78
N HIS A 583 2.21 4.87 -10.40
CA HIS A 583 0.85 5.05 -9.86
C HIS A 583 -0.25 4.55 -10.82
N GLY A 584 -1.48 4.48 -10.31
CA GLY A 584 -2.65 3.99 -11.04
C GLY A 584 -2.75 2.46 -11.05
N LEU A 585 -3.43 1.92 -12.05
CA LEU A 585 -3.45 0.48 -12.29
C LEU A 585 -2.33 0.15 -13.29
N PRO A 586 -1.23 -0.55 -12.90
CA PRO A 586 -0.96 -1.26 -11.63
C PRO A 586 0.23 -0.72 -10.78
N GLY A 587 0.20 0.53 -10.29
CA GLY A 587 1.26 1.19 -9.50
C GLY A 587 1.50 0.68 -8.06
N LEU A 588 2.55 1.19 -7.38
CA LEU A 588 3.05 0.77 -6.06
C LEU A 588 2.13 1.11 -4.89
N THR A 589 1.37 2.20 -5.00
CA THR A 589 0.48 2.68 -3.94
C THR A 589 -0.97 2.63 -4.39
N TYR A 590 -1.87 2.66 -3.42
CA TYR A 590 -3.31 2.67 -3.62
C TYR A 590 -3.85 4.04 -3.22
N GLU A 591 -4.57 4.67 -4.13
CA GLU A 591 -5.36 5.87 -3.83
C GLU A 591 -6.71 5.41 -3.28
N PRO A 592 -7.01 5.63 -2.00
CA PRO A 592 -8.36 5.43 -1.52
C PRO A 592 -9.26 6.53 -2.07
N ASN A 593 -10.54 6.22 -2.32
CA ASN A 593 -11.52 7.20 -2.79
C ASN A 593 -11.72 8.40 -1.83
N TYR A 594 -11.20 8.37 -0.59
CA TYR A 594 -11.46 9.37 0.46
C TYR A 594 -10.35 9.52 1.53
N GLY A 595 -9.05 9.40 1.21
CA GLY A 595 -8.02 9.53 2.27
C GLY A 595 -6.55 9.45 1.88
N THR A 596 -5.69 9.25 2.89
CA THR A 596 -4.22 9.09 2.77
C THR A 596 -3.86 7.85 1.95
N ARG A 597 -2.90 7.99 1.05
CA ARG A 597 -2.43 6.89 0.19
C ARG A 597 -2.02 5.68 1.01
N VAL A 598 -2.38 4.51 0.49
CA VAL A 598 -2.12 3.23 1.13
C VAL A 598 -0.93 2.57 0.45
N THR A 599 0.13 2.28 1.21
CA THR A 599 1.29 1.55 0.71
C THR A 599 0.94 0.11 0.38
N SER A 600 1.88 -0.61 -0.22
CA SER A 600 1.71 -2.02 -0.57
C SER A 600 2.93 -2.84 -0.17
N ARG A 601 2.79 -4.16 -0.21
CA ARG A 601 3.95 -5.06 -0.04
C ARG A 601 5.01 -4.81 -1.10
N ARG A 602 4.60 -4.42 -2.31
CA ARG A 602 5.48 -4.07 -3.43
C ARG A 602 6.26 -2.79 -3.14
N TYR A 603 5.59 -1.79 -2.59
CA TYR A 603 6.22 -0.56 -2.09
C TYR A 603 7.32 -0.91 -1.06
N GLU A 604 6.99 -1.72 -0.05
CA GLU A 604 7.98 -2.07 0.98
C GLU A 604 9.10 -2.97 0.43
N GLY A 605 8.82 -3.78 -0.58
CA GLY A 605 9.83 -4.55 -1.32
C GLY A 605 10.80 -3.64 -2.09
N TRP A 606 10.28 -2.62 -2.76
CA TRP A 606 11.06 -1.62 -3.48
C TRP A 606 11.99 -0.84 -2.54
N MET A 607 11.44 -0.30 -1.44
CA MET A 607 12.25 0.41 -0.44
C MET A 607 13.35 -0.47 0.16
N SER A 608 13.01 -1.71 0.52
CA SER A 608 14.00 -2.67 1.04
C SER A 608 15.09 -2.99 0.03
N GLY A 609 14.77 -3.02 -1.27
CA GLY A 609 15.74 -3.27 -2.33
C GLY A 609 16.75 -2.12 -2.48
N ILE A 610 16.28 -0.88 -2.42
CA ILE A 610 17.15 0.31 -2.40
C ILE A 610 18.10 0.26 -1.18
N GLU A 611 17.56 -0.06 -0.01
CA GLU A 611 18.35 -0.18 1.21
C GLU A 611 19.35 -1.34 1.16
N ASP A 612 18.98 -2.48 0.57
CA ASP A 612 19.90 -3.60 0.34
C ASP A 612 21.06 -3.18 -0.58
N TYR A 613 20.79 -2.43 -1.65
CA TYR A 613 21.84 -1.90 -2.55
C TYR A 613 22.79 -0.94 -1.82
N LYS A 614 22.25 -0.04 -0.98
CA LYS A 614 23.05 0.85 -0.14
C LYS A 614 23.95 0.07 0.83
N LEU A 615 23.44 -1.02 1.42
CA LEU A 615 24.24 -1.87 2.31
C LEU A 615 25.34 -2.62 1.57
N LEU A 616 25.09 -3.08 0.34
CA LEU A 616 26.10 -3.75 -0.49
C LEU A 616 27.24 -2.81 -0.88
N THR A 617 26.91 -1.59 -1.33
CA THR A 617 27.90 -0.57 -1.67
C THR A 617 28.71 -0.10 -0.46
N MET A 618 28.07 0.04 0.71
CA MET A 618 28.79 0.28 1.96
C MET A 618 29.74 -0.86 2.33
N LEU A 619 29.32 -2.11 2.12
CA LEU A 619 30.15 -3.29 2.40
C LEU A 619 31.33 -3.40 1.45
N GLU A 620 31.14 -3.07 0.18
CA GLU A 620 32.20 -2.99 -0.84
C GLU A 620 33.25 -1.94 -0.48
N ALA A 621 32.81 -0.70 -0.21
CA ALA A 621 33.73 0.35 0.23
C ALA A 621 34.48 -0.05 1.51
N PHE A 622 33.81 -0.76 2.43
CA PHE A 622 34.45 -1.29 3.63
C PHE A 622 35.48 -2.40 3.31
N ALA A 623 35.17 -3.30 2.37
CA ALA A 623 36.09 -4.33 1.90
C ALA A 623 37.34 -3.75 1.19
N GLU A 624 37.23 -2.54 0.64
CA GLU A 624 38.33 -1.82 -0.01
C GLU A 624 39.13 -0.91 0.94
N SER A 625 38.61 -0.64 2.14
CA SER A 625 39.19 0.31 3.10
C SER A 625 40.54 -0.11 3.72
N GLY A 626 40.92 -1.40 3.60
CA GLY A 626 42.09 -1.96 4.28
C GLY A 626 41.92 -2.20 5.78
N ALA A 627 40.70 -2.07 6.32
CA ALA A 627 40.37 -2.39 7.70
C ALA A 627 40.64 -3.87 8.06
N GLN A 628 40.77 -4.18 9.36
CA GLN A 628 41.08 -5.54 9.82
C GLN A 628 40.05 -6.58 9.33
N ALA A 629 38.76 -6.20 9.28
CA ALA A 629 37.69 -7.07 8.80
C ALA A 629 37.41 -6.96 7.29
N ALA A 630 38.24 -6.26 6.51
CA ALA A 630 38.03 -6.07 5.07
C ALA A 630 37.97 -7.41 4.29
N GLY A 631 38.79 -8.40 4.67
CA GLY A 631 38.74 -9.75 4.08
C GLY A 631 37.45 -10.51 4.40
N GLU A 632 36.91 -10.34 5.62
CA GLU A 632 35.60 -10.91 6.00
C GLU A 632 34.48 -10.23 5.19
N ALA A 633 34.56 -8.90 5.02
CA ALA A 633 33.59 -8.13 4.25
C ALA A 633 33.56 -8.53 2.78
N LYS A 634 34.73 -8.67 2.14
CA LYS A 634 34.83 -9.17 0.77
C LYS A 634 34.21 -10.56 0.63
N THR A 635 34.54 -11.47 1.54
CA THR A 635 33.98 -12.83 1.55
C THR A 635 32.46 -12.80 1.70
N LEU A 636 31.94 -12.01 2.64
CA LEU A 636 30.50 -11.87 2.88
C LEU A 636 29.77 -11.28 1.66
N LEU A 637 30.36 -10.28 1.01
CA LEU A 637 29.83 -9.65 -0.19
C LEU A 637 29.68 -10.66 -1.33
N ASP A 638 30.76 -11.38 -1.65
CA ASP A 638 30.79 -12.40 -2.70
C ASP A 638 29.77 -13.52 -2.42
N GLU A 639 29.70 -14.01 -1.18
CA GLU A 639 28.72 -15.00 -0.75
C GLU A 639 27.29 -14.49 -0.90
N ALA A 640 26.99 -13.28 -0.41
CA ALA A 640 25.66 -12.70 -0.40
C ALA A 640 25.12 -12.56 -1.82
N VAL A 641 25.89 -11.93 -2.71
CA VAL A 641 25.49 -11.72 -4.10
C VAL A 641 25.30 -13.05 -4.82
N ARG A 642 26.25 -13.98 -4.68
CA ARG A 642 26.16 -15.29 -5.33
C ARG A 642 24.93 -16.06 -4.87
N GLU A 643 24.69 -16.15 -3.57
CA GLU A 643 23.65 -17.02 -3.02
C GLU A 643 22.25 -16.42 -3.13
N VAL A 644 22.09 -15.11 -2.94
CA VAL A 644 20.81 -14.43 -3.15
C VAL A 644 20.42 -14.49 -4.62
N CYS A 645 21.34 -14.15 -5.54
CA CYS A 645 21.06 -14.16 -6.98
C CYS A 645 20.92 -15.56 -7.60
N ALA A 646 21.27 -16.62 -6.87
CA ALA A 646 21.00 -17.99 -7.28
C ALA A 646 19.53 -18.43 -7.01
N ARG A 647 18.79 -17.70 -6.17
CA ARG A 647 17.44 -18.09 -5.71
C ARG A 647 16.49 -16.89 -5.60
N SER A 648 15.95 -16.46 -6.73
CA SER A 648 15.06 -15.28 -6.85
C SER A 648 13.76 -15.34 -6.04
N ALA A 649 13.38 -16.51 -5.51
CA ALA A 649 12.21 -16.69 -4.65
C ALA A 649 12.54 -16.87 -3.16
N ASP A 650 13.81 -16.99 -2.78
CA ASP A 650 14.25 -17.24 -1.40
C ASP A 650 14.37 -15.91 -0.63
N THR A 651 13.22 -15.42 -0.16
CA THR A 651 13.07 -14.16 0.57
C THR A 651 13.87 -14.12 1.87
N ARG A 652 13.95 -15.27 2.56
CA ARG A 652 14.64 -15.41 3.86
C ARG A 652 16.14 -15.25 3.71
N ARG A 653 16.71 -15.73 2.61
CA ARG A 653 18.14 -15.64 2.32
C ARG A 653 18.62 -14.19 2.20
N ALA A 654 17.91 -13.35 1.46
CA ALA A 654 18.25 -11.93 1.36
C ALA A 654 18.13 -11.22 2.71
N ALA A 655 17.10 -11.55 3.52
CA ALA A 655 16.98 -11.01 4.87
C ALA A 655 18.16 -11.44 5.78
N ALA A 656 18.54 -12.72 5.75
CA ALA A 656 19.66 -13.23 6.54
C ALA A 656 21.00 -12.59 6.15
N TYR A 657 21.25 -12.38 4.85
CA TYR A 657 22.45 -11.69 4.40
C TYR A 657 22.43 -10.20 4.78
N ARG A 658 21.31 -9.50 4.60
CA ARG A 658 21.13 -8.12 5.07
C ARG A 658 21.53 -8.00 6.55
N ASP A 659 21.04 -8.91 7.40
CA ASP A 659 21.35 -8.91 8.83
C ASP A 659 22.84 -9.14 9.11
N ARG A 660 23.48 -10.09 8.40
CA ARG A 660 24.93 -10.32 8.50
C ARG A 660 25.73 -9.08 8.10
N ILE A 661 25.33 -8.40 7.03
CA ILE A 661 25.99 -7.19 6.53
C ILE A 661 25.88 -6.05 7.55
N ILE A 662 24.67 -5.79 8.07
CA ILE A 662 24.45 -4.77 9.11
C ILE A 662 25.31 -5.07 10.34
N ARG A 663 25.35 -6.32 10.81
CA ARG A 663 26.16 -6.70 11.98
C ARG A 663 27.66 -6.54 11.74
N LEU A 664 28.16 -6.87 10.55
CA LEU A 664 29.56 -6.70 10.22
C LEU A 664 29.95 -5.22 10.18
N LEU A 665 29.16 -4.40 9.47
CA LEU A 665 29.36 -2.96 9.40
C LEU A 665 29.26 -2.27 10.77
N ALA A 666 28.42 -2.79 11.68
CA ALA A 666 28.26 -2.25 13.02
C ALA A 666 29.48 -2.47 13.94
N LYS A 667 30.24 -3.56 13.75
CA LYS A 667 31.43 -3.88 14.57
C LYS A 667 32.54 -2.83 14.40
N GLU A 668 32.61 -2.22 13.23
CA GLU A 668 33.73 -1.40 12.77
C GLU A 668 33.45 0.10 12.93
N ASN A 669 32.23 0.47 13.36
CA ASN A 669 31.91 1.78 13.91
C ASN A 669 31.72 1.72 15.46
N PRO A 670 32.73 1.29 16.26
CA PRO A 670 32.57 1.24 17.71
C PRO A 670 32.59 2.63 18.38
N SER A 671 32.94 3.69 17.63
CA SER A 671 33.24 5.02 18.18
C SER A 671 32.26 6.10 17.73
N SER A 672 31.10 6.14 18.41
CA SER A 672 30.35 7.38 18.70
C SER A 672 29.63 7.21 20.05
N HIS A 673 30.34 6.70 21.05
CA HIS A 673 29.90 6.61 22.45
C HIS A 673 30.40 7.80 23.26
#